data_AF-A0AAI9U7P3-F1
#
_entry.id   AF-A0AAI9U7P3-F1
#
_cell.length_a   1.000
_cell.length_b   1.000
_cell.length_c   1.000
_cell.angle_alpha   90.00
_cell.angle_beta   90.00
_cell.angle_gamma   90.00
#
_symmetry.space_group_name_H-M   'P 1'
#
loop_
_entity.id
_entity.type
_entity.pdbx_description
1 polymer ?
#
loop_
_entity_poly.entity_id
_entity_poly.type
_entity_poly.pdbx_seq_one_letter_code
_entity_poly.pdbx_strand_id
1 'polypeptide(L)'
;MSSTDFEHDRASELIAQARKVVHDFDFPPEDVRRATTHFLKQLNEGLQEDGTSMCQIPSFVTKLPNGSEKGVCLAIDLGGTNLRVCSVELHGDSTYSLTQSKAVIPRHLMAAPTYKDLFRFIALQMKEFLEMHHPEDLTTWSQLLEEGDAINEEIRQKHCKSLGFTFSFTFDQHAINEGTLLYWTKSFGIADAVGRDPCAMLQEALDEQHLPLLVTALANDTVGTLAARAYTSPGRSSNVVGAIFGTGTNGAYMERVSRITKLHSRVEFSTSASDAMMALNTEWGGFDNKLEVLPSTRFDRDLDRDSVNPDDQHFEKRISGMYLGELLRRILIDLSQPGQSLFGFQVSGDSPLYTPDSIDSSLLSAVVKDSGPALESAREEISRVLNATGVSTDDAKAIQILSAAIGRRSARLSSVAIAGVALQSGLFTPRSVSKPAATISRGLGTNLLRPFLYGARSLWNLLTSWLHVKVRFTISSKGTSGDFSRPGDGDSSQADNDDEDSNEIIDVGVDGSLIEHFPNFEENLREALREIPEIGVMGDKRIRIGMARDGSGGYLSLLGTSQAAPVNNRTAGNSYSVTISGHAVHAGGLCQISLSLDGGNSFKVLRSIIGGCPRGDAAQLGFRLPDDTPSSDHAVLGWTWFSKLGNREMYMNYDIISIVGGGGHDHGESFNKRPEMFKANVGNRCRTVDSRDVMIPNPGPDVEVNNFDAVPPIGECKSGPGATAGSDSGLGSGNGGNGGSGGSGRGGTYKAGNDWPADFNPNCGKVVADE
;
A
#
# COMPACT_ATOMS: atom_id res chain seq x y z
N MET A 1 -32.49 41.38 -9.19
CA MET A 1 -31.85 40.26 -8.49
C MET A 1 -31.12 40.83 -7.31
N SER A 2 -31.25 40.20 -6.15
CA SER A 2 -30.43 40.42 -4.96
C SER A 2 -29.04 39.80 -5.18
N SER A 3 -28.06 40.10 -4.31
CA SER A 3 -26.76 39.40 -4.36
C SER A 3 -26.92 37.90 -4.06
N THR A 4 -27.85 37.53 -3.18
CA THR A 4 -28.17 36.14 -2.85
C THR A 4 -28.79 35.37 -4.03
N ASP A 5 -29.57 36.02 -4.90
CA ASP A 5 -30.07 35.39 -6.13
C ASP A 5 -28.88 35.06 -7.06
N PHE A 6 -27.96 36.03 -7.22
CA PHE A 6 -26.80 35.91 -8.11
C PHE A 6 -25.78 34.87 -7.64
N GLU A 7 -25.56 34.76 -6.33
CA GLU A 7 -24.73 33.69 -5.75
C GLU A 7 -25.36 32.31 -5.92
N HIS A 8 -26.68 32.20 -5.77
CA HIS A 8 -27.40 30.93 -5.96
C HIS A 8 -27.38 30.45 -7.43
N ASP A 9 -27.63 31.36 -8.38
CA ASP A 9 -27.55 31.06 -9.82
C ASP A 9 -26.11 30.64 -10.21
N ARG A 10 -25.08 31.32 -9.68
CA ARG A 10 -23.67 30.97 -9.92
C ARG A 10 -23.30 29.59 -9.35
N ALA A 11 -23.74 29.27 -8.13
CA ALA A 11 -23.50 27.96 -7.52
C ALA A 11 -24.19 26.82 -8.30
N SER A 12 -25.42 27.07 -8.77
CA SER A 12 -26.17 26.15 -9.64
C SER A 12 -25.43 25.88 -10.96
N GLU A 13 -24.93 26.93 -11.62
CA GLU A 13 -24.17 26.83 -12.87
C GLU A 13 -22.81 26.13 -12.68
N LEU A 14 -22.08 26.41 -11.59
CA LEU A 14 -20.85 25.71 -11.24
C LEU A 14 -21.07 24.19 -11.13
N ILE A 15 -22.11 23.78 -10.39
CA ILE A 15 -22.46 22.36 -10.23
C ILE A 15 -22.95 21.76 -11.55
N ALA A 16 -23.62 22.52 -12.42
CA ALA A 16 -24.04 22.07 -13.75
C ALA A 16 -22.84 21.82 -14.69
N GLN A 17 -21.88 22.76 -14.77
CA GLN A 17 -20.68 22.58 -15.61
C GLN A 17 -19.75 21.50 -15.04
N ALA A 18 -19.61 21.40 -13.70
CA ALA A 18 -18.88 20.30 -13.08
C ALA A 18 -19.50 18.94 -13.42
N ARG A 19 -20.84 18.80 -13.39
CA ARG A 19 -21.55 17.57 -13.83
C ARG A 19 -21.36 17.27 -15.31
N LYS A 20 -21.30 18.29 -16.17
CA LYS A 20 -21.01 18.12 -17.59
C LYS A 20 -19.59 17.58 -17.81
N VAL A 21 -18.60 18.08 -17.07
CA VAL A 21 -17.24 17.51 -17.10
C VAL A 21 -17.21 16.09 -16.53
N VAL A 22 -17.95 15.78 -15.46
CA VAL A 22 -18.07 14.41 -14.92
C VAL A 22 -18.52 13.41 -16.00
N HIS A 23 -19.50 13.77 -16.84
CA HIS A 23 -19.96 12.92 -17.95
C HIS A 23 -18.87 12.67 -19.00
N ASP A 24 -17.99 13.63 -19.28
CA ASP A 24 -16.83 13.43 -20.18
C ASP A 24 -15.78 12.45 -19.58
N PHE A 25 -15.84 12.18 -18.28
CA PHE A 25 -14.97 11.23 -17.58
C PHE A 25 -15.62 9.84 -17.35
N ASP A 26 -16.90 9.65 -17.70
CA ASP A 26 -17.54 8.33 -17.58
C ASP A 26 -16.87 7.30 -18.51
N PHE A 27 -16.62 6.11 -17.98
CA PHE A 27 -16.03 4.98 -18.71
C PHE A 27 -16.98 3.78 -18.62
N PRO A 28 -18.00 3.70 -19.50
CA PRO A 28 -19.15 2.80 -19.34
C PRO A 28 -18.81 1.32 -19.60
N PRO A 29 -19.71 0.37 -19.25
CA PRO A 29 -19.43 -1.06 -19.32
C PRO A 29 -19.00 -1.57 -20.71
N GLU A 30 -19.54 -1.00 -21.77
CA GLU A 30 -19.17 -1.30 -23.16
C GLU A 30 -17.75 -0.88 -23.51
N ASP A 31 -17.27 0.21 -22.92
CA ASP A 31 -15.94 0.74 -23.12
C ASP A 31 -14.91 -0.05 -22.28
N VAL A 32 -15.26 -0.48 -21.07
CA VAL A 32 -14.50 -1.46 -20.27
C VAL A 32 -14.29 -2.76 -21.08
N ARG A 33 -15.37 -3.30 -21.68
CA ARG A 33 -15.29 -4.52 -22.51
C ARG A 33 -14.47 -4.32 -23.78
N ARG A 34 -14.66 -3.20 -24.50
CA ARG A 34 -13.88 -2.86 -25.70
C ARG A 34 -12.39 -2.73 -25.36
N ALA A 35 -12.06 -2.03 -24.27
CA ALA A 35 -10.70 -1.87 -23.81
C ALA A 35 -10.07 -3.19 -23.39
N THR A 36 -10.76 -4.06 -22.64
CA THR A 36 -10.24 -5.39 -22.24
C THR A 36 -9.94 -6.27 -23.46
N THR A 37 -10.79 -6.22 -24.49
CA THR A 37 -10.58 -6.92 -25.76
C THR A 37 -9.30 -6.43 -26.47
N HIS A 38 -9.09 -5.11 -26.53
CA HIS A 38 -7.91 -4.49 -27.16
C HIS A 38 -6.64 -4.66 -26.32
N PHE A 39 -6.77 -4.69 -24.99
CA PHE A 39 -5.67 -4.96 -24.05
C PHE A 39 -5.14 -6.38 -24.26
N LEU A 40 -6.03 -7.38 -24.32
CA LEU A 40 -5.66 -8.75 -24.67
C LEU A 40 -5.00 -8.87 -26.05
N LYS A 41 -5.48 -8.11 -27.05
CA LYS A 41 -4.83 -8.02 -28.36
C LYS A 41 -3.39 -7.49 -28.24
N GLN A 42 -3.19 -6.33 -27.61
CA GLN A 42 -1.87 -5.71 -27.48
C GLN A 42 -0.91 -6.51 -26.58
N LEU A 43 -1.39 -7.23 -25.56
CA LEU A 43 -0.58 -8.17 -24.77
C LEU A 43 0.00 -9.26 -25.69
N ASN A 44 -0.82 -9.88 -26.54
CA ASN A 44 -0.34 -10.92 -27.45
C ASN A 44 0.52 -10.37 -28.60
N GLU A 45 0.33 -9.11 -29.01
CA GLU A 45 1.25 -8.42 -29.95
C GLU A 45 2.65 -8.29 -29.33
N GLY A 46 2.77 -7.87 -28.06
CA GLY A 46 4.06 -7.77 -27.37
C GLY A 46 4.77 -9.09 -27.07
N LEU A 47 4.10 -10.25 -27.19
CA LEU A 47 4.74 -11.56 -27.17
C LEU A 47 5.38 -11.96 -28.51
N GLN A 48 4.96 -11.31 -29.61
CA GLN A 48 5.37 -11.61 -30.98
C GLN A 48 6.49 -10.69 -31.47
N GLU A 49 6.43 -9.41 -31.12
CA GLU A 49 7.33 -8.38 -31.65
C GLU A 49 7.84 -7.46 -30.51
N ASP A 50 8.97 -6.80 -30.75
CA ASP A 50 9.53 -5.75 -29.88
C ASP A 50 9.19 -4.36 -30.44
N GLY A 51 9.15 -3.35 -29.59
CA GLY A 51 8.70 -1.99 -29.97
C GLY A 51 7.18 -1.83 -30.06
N THR A 52 6.42 -2.78 -29.54
CA THR A 52 4.97 -2.70 -29.33
C THR A 52 4.62 -1.79 -28.14
N SER A 53 3.42 -1.21 -28.14
CA SER A 53 2.99 -0.25 -27.10
C SER A 53 2.85 -0.85 -25.69
N MET A 54 2.74 -2.17 -25.56
CA MET A 54 3.03 -2.90 -24.32
C MET A 54 4.21 -3.83 -24.58
N CYS A 55 5.32 -3.62 -23.86
CA CYS A 55 6.61 -4.21 -24.22
C CYS A 55 6.75 -5.70 -23.85
N GLN A 56 5.98 -6.20 -22.87
CA GLN A 56 6.07 -7.59 -22.39
C GLN A 56 7.53 -8.03 -22.12
N ILE A 57 8.23 -7.26 -21.29
CA ILE A 57 9.67 -7.42 -21.01
C ILE A 57 9.90 -8.73 -20.24
N PRO A 58 10.70 -9.68 -20.76
CA PRO A 58 10.98 -10.95 -20.10
C PRO A 58 11.95 -10.75 -18.94
N SER A 59 11.56 -11.10 -17.70
CA SER A 59 12.38 -10.83 -16.51
C SER A 59 13.32 -11.96 -16.10
N PHE A 60 13.38 -13.04 -16.88
CA PHE A 60 14.16 -14.26 -16.61
C PHE A 60 13.80 -15.00 -15.30
N VAL A 61 12.83 -14.50 -14.52
CA VAL A 61 12.25 -15.20 -13.36
C VAL A 61 11.34 -16.33 -13.85
N THR A 62 11.90 -17.54 -14.00
CA THR A 62 11.17 -18.71 -14.54
C THR A 62 10.23 -19.39 -13.54
N LYS A 63 10.34 -19.06 -12.25
CA LYS A 63 9.56 -19.65 -11.15
C LYS A 63 9.27 -18.60 -10.11
N LEU A 64 8.05 -18.59 -9.57
CA LEU A 64 7.70 -17.81 -8.40
C LEU A 64 8.07 -18.58 -7.11
N PRO A 65 8.39 -17.89 -6.01
CA PRO A 65 8.55 -18.51 -4.70
C PRO A 65 7.23 -19.14 -4.23
N ASN A 66 7.32 -20.18 -3.41
CA ASN A 66 6.17 -20.94 -2.92
C ASN A 66 5.95 -20.85 -1.40
N GLY A 67 6.65 -19.94 -0.71
CA GLY A 67 6.53 -19.77 0.74
C GLY A 67 7.25 -20.86 1.54
N SER A 68 8.24 -21.54 0.96
CA SER A 68 9.15 -22.48 1.67
C SER A 68 10.62 -22.06 1.63
N GLU A 69 10.92 -20.99 0.90
CA GLU A 69 12.22 -20.33 0.82
C GLU A 69 12.63 -19.79 2.20
N LYS A 70 13.92 -19.86 2.54
CA LYS A 70 14.43 -19.50 3.88
C LYS A 70 15.74 -18.72 3.81
N GLY A 71 15.98 -17.91 4.84
CA GLY A 71 17.23 -17.16 5.05
C GLY A 71 17.08 -15.67 4.77
N VAL A 72 18.19 -14.94 4.90
CA VAL A 72 18.21 -13.48 4.74
C VAL A 72 18.51 -13.09 3.30
N CYS A 73 17.61 -12.31 2.70
CA CYS A 73 17.79 -11.65 1.42
C CYS A 73 17.97 -10.14 1.64
N LEU A 74 19.00 -9.56 1.01
CA LEU A 74 19.18 -8.11 0.97
C LEU A 74 18.56 -7.57 -0.33
N ALA A 75 17.94 -6.39 -0.27
CA ALA A 75 17.39 -5.72 -1.45
C ALA A 75 17.57 -4.20 -1.38
N ILE A 76 17.73 -3.59 -2.56
CA ILE A 76 17.63 -2.14 -2.77
C ILE A 76 16.46 -1.88 -3.71
N ASP A 77 15.61 -0.91 -3.37
CA ASP A 77 14.52 -0.43 -4.20
C ASP A 77 14.72 1.05 -4.53
N LEU A 78 14.99 1.34 -5.80
CA LEU A 78 15.19 2.69 -6.33
C LEU A 78 13.90 3.19 -6.98
N GLY A 79 13.02 3.77 -6.16
CA GLY A 79 11.80 4.43 -6.59
C GLY A 79 12.03 5.87 -7.10
N GLY A 80 10.96 6.50 -7.60
CA GLY A 80 11.03 7.82 -8.24
C GLY A 80 11.40 9.01 -7.34
N THR A 81 11.35 8.86 -6.02
CA THR A 81 11.63 9.95 -5.04
C THR A 81 12.35 9.47 -3.78
N ASN A 82 12.32 8.16 -3.51
CA ASN A 82 12.90 7.55 -2.33
C ASN A 82 13.69 6.31 -2.73
N LEU A 83 14.81 6.10 -2.06
CA LEU A 83 15.51 4.83 -1.98
C LEU A 83 14.97 4.06 -0.77
N ARG A 84 14.73 2.75 -0.90
CA ARG A 84 14.64 1.83 0.24
C ARG A 84 15.84 0.89 0.24
N VAL A 85 16.33 0.55 1.43
CA VAL A 85 17.28 -0.54 1.65
C VAL A 85 16.64 -1.52 2.62
N CYS A 86 16.58 -2.80 2.25
CA CYS A 86 15.81 -3.83 2.94
C CYS A 86 16.65 -5.06 3.26
N SER A 87 16.40 -5.64 4.43
CA SER A 87 16.83 -6.97 4.85
C SER A 87 15.59 -7.79 5.19
N VAL A 88 15.32 -8.82 4.39
CA VAL A 88 14.15 -9.69 4.50
C VAL A 88 14.60 -11.05 5.00
N GLU A 89 14.17 -11.46 6.19
CA GLU A 89 14.38 -12.82 6.68
C GLU A 89 13.16 -13.68 6.31
N LEU A 90 13.36 -14.62 5.40
CA LEU A 90 12.33 -15.57 4.97
C LEU A 90 12.27 -16.75 5.95
N HIS A 91 11.10 -16.97 6.55
CA HIS A 91 10.92 -18.04 7.55
C HIS A 91 10.58 -19.41 6.91
N GLY A 92 10.16 -19.45 5.64
CA GLY A 92 9.81 -20.68 4.91
C GLY A 92 8.49 -21.33 5.32
N ASP A 93 7.58 -20.54 5.88
CA ASP A 93 6.19 -20.88 6.23
C ASP A 93 5.18 -19.93 5.55
N SER A 94 5.62 -19.19 4.53
CA SER A 94 4.91 -18.06 3.87
C SER A 94 4.93 -16.73 4.65
N THR A 95 5.64 -16.65 5.78
CA THR A 95 5.89 -15.40 6.52
C THR A 95 7.35 -14.95 6.44
N TYR A 96 7.59 -13.66 6.71
CA TYR A 96 8.94 -13.08 6.74
C TYR A 96 9.03 -11.99 7.82
N SER A 97 10.26 -11.66 8.21
CA SER A 97 10.59 -10.46 8.99
C SER A 97 11.29 -9.43 8.09
N LEU A 98 11.01 -8.13 8.28
CA LEU A 98 11.59 -7.05 7.48
C LEU A 98 12.26 -6.02 8.38
N THR A 99 13.52 -5.72 8.08
CA THR A 99 14.21 -4.51 8.53
C THR A 99 14.45 -3.63 7.32
N GLN A 100 14.06 -2.36 7.33
CA GLN A 100 14.30 -1.44 6.22
C GLN A 100 14.68 -0.03 6.67
N SER A 101 15.51 0.63 5.86
CA SER A 101 15.71 2.08 5.90
C SER A 101 15.15 2.73 4.63
N LYS A 102 14.80 4.02 4.72
CA LYS A 102 14.24 4.79 3.62
C LYS A 102 14.87 6.17 3.57
N ALA A 103 15.41 6.55 2.41
CA ALA A 103 16.08 7.82 2.20
C ALA A 103 15.42 8.59 1.05
N VAL A 104 15.21 9.90 1.24
CA VAL A 104 14.75 10.78 0.15
C VAL A 104 15.91 11.02 -0.80
N ILE A 105 15.71 10.83 -2.10
CA ILE A 105 16.75 11.03 -3.11
C ILE A 105 16.96 12.55 -3.30
N PRO A 106 18.17 13.09 -3.09
CA PRO A 106 18.44 14.51 -3.32
C PRO A 106 18.21 14.87 -4.79
N ARG A 107 17.36 15.87 -5.06
CA ARG A 107 16.95 16.25 -6.43
C ARG A 107 18.11 16.51 -7.40
N HIS A 108 19.26 16.97 -6.91
CA HIS A 108 20.44 17.20 -7.74
C HIS A 108 21.12 15.90 -8.23
N LEU A 109 20.92 14.76 -7.56
CA LEU A 109 21.41 13.46 -8.01
C LEU A 109 20.54 12.87 -9.13
N MET A 110 19.25 13.18 -9.15
CA MET A 110 18.32 12.70 -10.19
C MET A 110 18.72 13.19 -11.60
N ALA A 111 19.41 14.34 -11.68
CA ALA A 111 19.95 14.91 -12.91
C ALA A 111 21.47 15.19 -12.79
N ALA A 112 22.20 14.30 -12.12
CA ALA A 112 23.65 14.38 -12.01
C ALA A 112 24.34 14.28 -13.39
N PRO A 113 25.55 14.85 -13.57
CA PRO A 113 26.31 14.72 -14.81
C PRO A 113 26.77 13.29 -15.12
N THR A 114 26.91 12.44 -14.10
CA THR A 114 27.30 11.03 -14.20
C THR A 114 26.45 10.14 -13.29
N TYR A 115 26.30 8.87 -13.65
CA TYR A 115 25.60 7.90 -12.80
C TYR A 115 26.30 7.67 -11.46
N LYS A 116 27.63 7.85 -11.41
CA LYS A 116 28.44 7.63 -10.20
C LYS A 116 27.93 8.39 -8.98
N ASP A 117 27.45 9.62 -9.13
CA ASP A 117 26.97 10.42 -7.99
C ASP A 117 25.70 9.81 -7.36
N LEU A 118 24.76 9.31 -8.17
CA LEU A 118 23.56 8.62 -7.70
C LEU A 118 23.90 7.25 -7.10
N PHE A 119 24.65 6.41 -7.83
CA PHE A 119 24.95 5.06 -7.36
C PHE A 119 25.87 5.05 -6.14
N ARG A 120 26.76 6.05 -5.98
CA ARG A 120 27.53 6.26 -4.74
C ARG A 120 26.64 6.61 -3.55
N PHE A 121 25.62 7.47 -3.73
CA PHE A 121 24.63 7.73 -2.69
C PHE A 121 23.89 6.44 -2.29
N ILE A 122 23.49 5.62 -3.26
CA ILE A 122 22.86 4.31 -3.00
C ILE A 122 23.79 3.39 -2.21
N ALA A 123 25.06 3.28 -2.61
CA ALA A 123 26.06 2.46 -1.92
C ALA A 123 26.37 2.96 -0.48
N LEU A 124 26.36 4.28 -0.25
CA LEU A 124 26.52 4.85 1.09
C LEU A 124 25.31 4.54 2.00
N GLN A 125 24.09 4.62 1.49
CA GLN A 125 22.90 4.20 2.26
C GLN A 125 22.87 2.69 2.53
N MET A 126 23.36 1.87 1.59
CA MET A 126 23.57 0.44 1.81
C MET A 126 24.64 0.19 2.89
N LYS A 127 25.72 0.98 2.90
CA LYS A 127 26.78 0.90 3.92
C LYS A 127 26.25 1.23 5.32
N GLU A 128 25.59 2.37 5.50
CA GLU A 128 24.99 2.77 6.78
C GLU A 128 24.01 1.72 7.31
N PHE A 129 23.23 1.09 6.41
CA PHE A 129 22.33 -0.01 6.75
C PHE A 129 23.07 -1.29 7.18
N LEU A 130 24.16 -1.68 6.49
CA LEU A 130 24.98 -2.82 6.89
C LEU A 130 25.72 -2.57 8.22
N GLU A 131 26.23 -1.36 8.46
CA GLU A 131 26.89 -1.00 9.73
C GLU A 131 25.93 -1.10 10.92
N MET A 132 24.64 -0.87 10.70
CA MET A 132 23.58 -0.91 11.72
C MET A 132 22.98 -2.30 11.96
N HIS A 133 22.84 -3.12 10.91
CA HIS A 133 22.07 -4.37 10.96
C HIS A 133 22.85 -5.65 10.59
N HIS A 134 24.01 -5.51 9.94
CA HIS A 134 24.86 -6.60 9.45
C HIS A 134 26.38 -6.35 9.72
N PRO A 135 26.80 -5.88 10.92
CA PRO A 135 28.19 -5.47 11.17
C PRO A 135 29.19 -6.63 11.16
N GLU A 136 28.73 -7.86 11.40
CA GLU A 136 29.59 -9.06 11.38
C GLU A 136 30.10 -9.37 9.96
N ASP A 137 29.27 -9.13 8.93
CA ASP A 137 29.66 -9.31 7.52
C ASP A 137 30.73 -8.28 7.10
N LEU A 138 30.53 -7.01 7.47
CA LEU A 138 31.51 -5.95 7.23
C LEU A 138 32.84 -6.23 7.94
N THR A 139 32.78 -6.74 9.18
CA THR A 139 33.97 -7.10 9.97
C THR A 139 34.73 -8.24 9.30
N THR A 140 34.02 -9.31 8.90
CA THR A 140 34.60 -10.48 8.22
C THR A 140 35.23 -10.09 6.88
N TRP A 141 34.57 -9.23 6.11
CA TRP A 141 35.07 -8.75 4.82
C TRP A 141 36.27 -7.82 4.94
N SER A 142 36.28 -6.94 5.95
CA SER A 142 37.42 -6.05 6.22
C SER A 142 38.68 -6.83 6.58
N GLN A 143 38.56 -7.94 7.33
CA GLN A 143 39.68 -8.83 7.64
C GLN A 143 40.25 -9.48 6.37
N LEU A 144 39.40 -10.00 5.47
CA LEU A 144 39.83 -10.58 4.19
C LEU A 144 40.50 -9.54 3.27
N LEU A 145 40.08 -8.29 3.31
CA LEU A 145 40.73 -7.16 2.63
C LEU A 145 42.11 -6.83 3.21
N GLU A 146 42.25 -6.87 4.54
CA GLU A 146 43.51 -6.59 5.25
C GLU A 146 44.55 -7.72 5.13
N GLU A 147 44.12 -8.97 5.00
CA GLU A 147 45.00 -10.13 4.81
C GLU A 147 45.74 -10.11 3.45
N GLY A 148 45.30 -9.27 2.51
CA GLY A 148 46.02 -8.96 1.27
C GLY A 148 45.89 -10.02 0.17
N ASP A 149 45.00 -11.00 0.35
CA ASP A 149 44.65 -11.96 -0.70
C ASP A 149 43.97 -11.24 -1.87
N ALA A 150 44.31 -11.66 -3.10
CA ALA A 150 43.73 -11.08 -4.30
C ALA A 150 42.26 -11.53 -4.43
N ILE A 151 41.33 -10.66 -4.02
CA ILE A 151 39.87 -10.91 -4.08
C ILE A 151 39.49 -11.28 -5.51
N ASN A 152 39.18 -12.56 -5.67
CA ASN A 152 38.77 -13.20 -6.90
C ASN A 152 37.31 -13.65 -6.77
N GLU A 153 36.73 -14.12 -7.87
CA GLU A 153 35.32 -14.50 -7.94
C GLU A 153 34.93 -15.61 -6.94
N GLU A 154 35.83 -16.55 -6.64
CA GLU A 154 35.60 -17.60 -5.63
C GLU A 154 35.50 -17.02 -4.21
N ILE A 155 36.37 -16.05 -3.88
CA ILE A 155 36.30 -15.31 -2.61
C ILE A 155 34.99 -14.49 -2.53
N ARG A 156 34.59 -13.82 -3.62
CA ARG A 156 33.33 -13.05 -3.65
C ARG A 156 32.12 -13.95 -3.46
N GLN A 157 31.97 -15.02 -4.24
CA GLN A 157 30.82 -15.93 -4.15
C GLN A 157 30.72 -16.66 -2.80
N LYS A 158 31.83 -16.82 -2.09
CA LYS A 158 31.88 -17.47 -0.77
C LYS A 158 31.55 -16.53 0.40
N HIS A 159 31.85 -15.23 0.29
CA HIS A 159 31.81 -14.30 1.42
C HIS A 159 30.96 -13.03 1.22
N CYS A 160 30.55 -12.70 -0.01
CA CYS A 160 29.60 -11.62 -0.26
C CYS A 160 28.15 -12.12 -0.16
N LYS A 161 27.25 -11.29 0.39
CA LYS A 161 25.80 -11.54 0.40
C LYS A 161 25.18 -11.20 -0.96
N SER A 162 24.19 -11.98 -1.35
CA SER A 162 23.33 -11.71 -2.52
C SER A 162 22.46 -10.48 -2.30
N LEU A 163 22.43 -9.58 -3.28
CA LEU A 163 21.65 -8.36 -3.29
C LEU A 163 20.70 -8.35 -4.50
N GLY A 164 19.39 -8.24 -4.25
CA GLY A 164 18.41 -7.93 -5.29
C GLY A 164 18.32 -6.43 -5.52
N PHE A 165 18.25 -6.01 -6.78
CA PHE A 165 18.07 -4.61 -7.18
C PHE A 165 16.72 -4.42 -7.88
N THR A 166 15.76 -3.85 -7.16
CA THR A 166 14.50 -3.36 -7.72
C THR A 166 14.76 -1.99 -8.34
N PHE A 167 14.65 -1.93 -9.66
CA PHE A 167 14.98 -0.76 -10.47
C PHE A 167 13.73 -0.34 -11.27
N SER A 168 13.00 0.63 -10.72
CA SER A 168 11.67 1.05 -11.17
C SER A 168 11.65 1.93 -12.43
N PHE A 169 12.45 1.58 -13.44
CA PHE A 169 12.57 2.28 -14.73
C PHE A 169 12.45 1.28 -15.89
N THR A 170 12.35 1.78 -17.13
CA THR A 170 12.26 0.91 -18.31
C THR A 170 13.66 0.52 -18.79
N PHE A 171 13.96 -0.77 -18.73
CA PHE A 171 15.23 -1.37 -19.18
C PHE A 171 14.96 -2.61 -20.02
N ASP A 172 15.80 -2.85 -21.03
CA ASP A 172 15.84 -4.13 -21.74
C ASP A 172 16.61 -5.13 -20.87
N GLN A 173 16.03 -6.29 -20.58
CA GLN A 173 16.63 -7.27 -19.67
C GLN A 173 17.30 -8.39 -20.47
N HIS A 174 18.56 -8.70 -20.15
CA HIS A 174 19.39 -9.64 -20.91
C HIS A 174 19.62 -10.95 -20.16
N ALA A 175 19.70 -10.88 -18.83
CA ALA A 175 19.67 -12.00 -17.90
C ALA A 175 18.98 -11.59 -16.58
N ILE A 176 18.86 -12.52 -15.61
CA ILE A 176 18.25 -12.19 -14.31
C ILE A 176 19.02 -11.09 -13.56
N ASN A 177 20.32 -10.89 -13.85
CA ASN A 177 21.22 -9.94 -13.19
C ASN A 177 21.92 -8.97 -14.17
N GLU A 178 21.40 -8.81 -15.39
CA GLU A 178 21.98 -7.99 -16.45
C GLU A 178 20.87 -7.36 -17.29
N GLY A 179 20.99 -6.06 -17.58
CA GLY A 179 20.11 -5.37 -18.52
C GLY A 179 20.74 -4.13 -19.14
N THR A 180 19.92 -3.27 -19.73
CA THR A 180 20.34 -1.99 -20.30
C THR A 180 19.26 -0.94 -20.08
N LEU A 181 19.59 0.13 -19.36
CA LEU A 181 18.70 1.27 -19.16
C LEU A 181 18.40 1.94 -20.51
N LEU A 182 17.13 1.96 -20.93
CA LEU A 182 16.72 2.51 -22.22
C LEU A 182 16.53 4.03 -22.17
N TYR A 183 15.88 4.52 -21.12
CA TYR A 183 15.68 5.95 -20.84
C TYR A 183 15.25 6.16 -19.39
N TRP A 184 15.48 7.36 -18.87
CA TRP A 184 14.98 7.74 -17.55
C TRP A 184 13.50 8.16 -17.60
N THR A 185 12.80 7.92 -16.50
CA THR A 185 11.43 8.41 -16.24
C THR A 185 11.40 9.04 -14.84
N LYS A 186 10.22 9.40 -14.30
CA LYS A 186 10.04 9.83 -12.90
C LYS A 186 10.98 11.00 -12.49
N SER A 187 11.19 11.94 -13.40
CA SER A 187 12.06 13.14 -13.25
C SER A 187 13.57 12.88 -13.13
N PHE A 188 14.06 11.68 -13.45
CA PHE A 188 15.49 11.43 -13.63
C PHE A 188 15.97 11.87 -15.03
N GLY A 189 17.27 12.18 -15.15
CA GLY A 189 17.87 12.76 -16.37
C GLY A 189 19.38 12.56 -16.50
N ILE A 190 19.94 11.50 -15.90
CA ILE A 190 21.38 11.22 -15.93
C ILE A 190 21.77 10.63 -17.30
N ALA A 191 22.13 11.49 -18.26
CA ALA A 191 22.43 11.07 -19.64
C ALA A 191 23.54 9.99 -19.74
N ASP A 192 24.57 10.07 -18.90
CA ASP A 192 25.68 9.11 -18.83
C ASP A 192 25.25 7.71 -18.36
N ALA A 193 24.08 7.54 -17.74
CA ALA A 193 23.59 6.22 -17.33
C ALA A 193 22.88 5.44 -18.46
N VAL A 194 22.40 6.15 -19.49
CA VAL A 194 21.58 5.55 -20.55
C VAL A 194 22.44 4.67 -21.46
N GLY A 195 21.95 3.47 -21.79
CA GLY A 195 22.73 2.47 -22.52
C GLY A 195 23.74 1.70 -21.65
N ARG A 196 23.67 1.80 -20.32
CA ARG A 196 24.46 0.99 -19.37
C ARG A 196 23.59 0.01 -18.59
N ASP A 197 24.24 -1.02 -18.04
CA ASP A 197 23.62 -1.99 -17.13
C ASP A 197 23.45 -1.41 -15.71
N PRO A 198 22.22 -1.35 -15.15
CA PRO A 198 21.99 -0.93 -13.77
C PRO A 198 22.72 -1.80 -12.73
N CYS A 199 22.89 -3.10 -12.99
CA CYS A 199 23.59 -3.99 -12.05
C CYS A 199 25.09 -3.68 -11.97
N ALA A 200 25.78 -3.52 -13.11
CA ALA A 200 27.17 -3.09 -13.16
C ALA A 200 27.38 -1.69 -12.55
N MET A 201 26.48 -0.73 -12.82
CA MET A 201 26.56 0.62 -12.22
C MET A 201 26.41 0.59 -10.69
N LEU A 202 25.56 -0.29 -10.15
CA LEU A 202 25.42 -0.49 -8.72
C LEU A 202 26.64 -1.24 -8.13
N GLN A 203 27.06 -2.33 -8.76
CA GLN A 203 28.21 -3.13 -8.29
C GLN A 203 29.49 -2.29 -8.24
N GLU A 204 29.75 -1.43 -9.24
CA GLU A 204 30.89 -0.51 -9.23
C GLU A 204 30.87 0.41 -7.99
N ALA A 205 29.70 0.96 -7.62
CA ALA A 205 29.58 1.82 -6.45
C ALA A 205 29.68 1.07 -5.11
N LEU A 206 29.16 -0.16 -5.03
CA LEU A 206 29.32 -1.03 -3.85
C LEU A 206 30.80 -1.44 -3.65
N ASP A 207 31.51 -1.70 -4.74
CA ASP A 207 32.94 -2.05 -4.75
C ASP A 207 33.82 -0.85 -4.39
N GLU A 208 33.49 0.35 -4.89
CA GLU A 208 34.09 1.64 -4.47
C GLU A 208 33.86 1.94 -2.97
N GLN A 209 32.82 1.37 -2.33
CA GLN A 209 32.59 1.45 -0.88
C GLN A 209 33.07 0.21 -0.09
N HIS A 210 33.71 -0.74 -0.77
CA HIS A 210 34.27 -2.00 -0.23
C HIS A 210 33.24 -2.88 0.50
N LEU A 211 32.01 -2.99 -0.02
CA LEU A 211 30.95 -3.76 0.63
C LEU A 211 30.94 -5.25 0.22
N PRO A 212 30.63 -6.19 1.14
CA PRO A 212 30.52 -7.63 0.87
C PRO A 212 29.21 -7.97 0.16
N LEU A 213 28.99 -7.42 -1.03
CA LEU A 213 27.74 -7.54 -1.76
C LEU A 213 27.97 -7.91 -3.23
N LEU A 214 27.12 -8.80 -3.74
CA LEU A 214 27.00 -9.13 -5.17
C LEU A 214 25.59 -8.82 -5.63
N VAL A 215 25.45 -8.03 -6.70
CA VAL A 215 24.15 -7.74 -7.33
C VAL A 215 23.73 -8.97 -8.15
N THR A 216 22.88 -9.82 -7.58
CA THR A 216 22.51 -11.13 -8.15
C THR A 216 21.15 -11.18 -8.82
N ALA A 217 20.36 -10.10 -8.75
CA ALA A 217 19.12 -9.96 -9.51
C ALA A 217 18.80 -8.49 -9.83
N LEU A 218 18.28 -8.26 -11.03
CA LEU A 218 17.63 -7.04 -11.50
C LEU A 218 16.14 -7.33 -11.66
N ALA A 219 15.28 -6.50 -11.08
CA ALA A 219 13.83 -6.63 -11.19
C ALA A 219 13.16 -5.27 -11.40
N ASN A 220 12.11 -5.24 -12.21
CA ASN A 220 11.13 -4.16 -12.16
C ASN A 220 10.25 -4.34 -10.90
N ASP A 221 9.73 -3.24 -10.34
CA ASP A 221 8.89 -3.25 -9.13
C ASP A 221 7.72 -4.24 -9.22
N THR A 222 7.02 -4.29 -10.36
CA THR A 222 5.92 -5.24 -10.61
C THR A 222 6.31 -6.71 -10.44
N VAL A 223 7.54 -7.09 -10.82
CA VAL A 223 8.06 -8.46 -10.71
C VAL A 223 8.43 -8.76 -9.25
N GLY A 224 8.92 -7.77 -8.51
CA GLY A 224 9.09 -7.83 -7.06
C GLY A 224 7.74 -8.02 -6.33
N THR A 225 6.73 -7.23 -6.67
CA THR A 225 5.35 -7.34 -6.17
C THR A 225 4.75 -8.72 -6.45
N LEU A 226 4.92 -9.25 -7.66
CA LEU A 226 4.48 -10.58 -8.07
C LEU A 226 5.14 -11.68 -7.20
N ALA A 227 6.46 -11.63 -7.03
CA ALA A 227 7.21 -12.60 -6.24
C ALA A 227 6.88 -12.52 -4.74
N ALA A 228 6.82 -11.31 -4.17
CA ALA A 228 6.45 -11.08 -2.77
C ALA A 228 5.03 -11.55 -2.46
N ARG A 229 4.08 -11.36 -3.40
CA ARG A 229 2.72 -11.88 -3.25
C ARG A 229 2.68 -13.41 -3.35
N ALA A 230 3.47 -14.03 -4.22
CA ALA A 230 3.53 -15.48 -4.33
C ALA A 230 4.10 -16.13 -3.06
N TYR A 231 5.19 -15.59 -2.50
CA TYR A 231 5.76 -16.06 -1.23
C TYR A 231 4.75 -15.95 -0.07
N THR A 232 3.90 -14.91 -0.05
CA THR A 232 2.90 -14.67 1.01
C THR A 232 1.50 -15.23 0.71
N SER A 233 1.28 -15.90 -0.43
CA SER A 233 -0.06 -16.34 -0.85
C SER A 233 -0.62 -17.45 0.08
N PRO A 234 -1.78 -17.25 0.72
CA PRO A 234 -2.43 -18.29 1.50
C PRO A 234 -2.77 -19.51 0.64
N GLY A 235 -2.20 -20.66 1.00
CA GLY A 235 -2.30 -21.90 0.23
C GLY A 235 -1.16 -22.14 -0.77
N ARG A 236 -0.15 -21.26 -0.82
CA ARG A 236 1.00 -21.35 -1.74
C ARG A 236 0.57 -21.34 -3.23
N SER A 237 -0.40 -20.49 -3.56
CA SER A 237 -0.95 -20.41 -4.92
C SER A 237 0.10 -19.91 -5.91
N SER A 238 0.19 -20.57 -7.06
CA SER A 238 0.99 -20.09 -8.21
C SER A 238 0.22 -19.14 -9.13
N ASN A 239 -1.09 -18.98 -8.90
CA ASN A 239 -1.99 -18.15 -9.70
C ASN A 239 -1.94 -16.69 -9.26
N VAL A 240 -0.78 -16.04 -9.48
CA VAL A 240 -0.49 -14.70 -8.95
C VAL A 240 -0.28 -13.68 -10.07
N VAL A 241 -0.80 -12.48 -9.84
CA VAL A 241 -0.55 -11.24 -10.61
C VAL A 241 0.07 -10.21 -9.69
N GLY A 242 1.09 -9.49 -10.14
CA GLY A 242 1.61 -8.27 -9.50
C GLY A 242 1.08 -7.03 -10.21
N ALA A 243 0.66 -6.00 -9.48
CA ALA A 243 0.17 -4.76 -10.06
C ALA A 243 0.50 -3.53 -9.18
N ILE A 244 0.84 -2.42 -9.83
CA ILE A 244 1.15 -1.14 -9.19
C ILE A 244 0.07 -0.11 -9.57
N PHE A 245 -0.50 0.56 -8.57
CA PHE A 245 -1.44 1.67 -8.71
C PHE A 245 -1.05 2.81 -7.75
N GLY A 246 0.02 3.54 -8.10
CA GLY A 246 0.59 4.61 -7.29
C GLY A 246 0.94 5.83 -8.14
N THR A 247 2.15 6.38 -7.97
CA THR A 247 2.68 7.47 -8.80
C THR A 247 2.72 7.11 -10.28
N GLY A 248 3.01 5.85 -10.60
CA GLY A 248 2.83 5.25 -11.92
C GLY A 248 1.85 4.07 -11.88
N THR A 249 1.64 3.41 -13.01
CA THR A 249 0.95 2.10 -13.04
C THR A 249 1.57 1.12 -14.04
N ASN A 250 1.79 -0.10 -13.56
CA ASN A 250 2.34 -1.21 -14.34
C ASN A 250 1.93 -2.54 -13.69
N GLY A 251 2.13 -3.68 -14.35
CA GLY A 251 1.91 -5.00 -13.75
C GLY A 251 2.76 -6.12 -14.34
N ALA A 252 2.78 -7.26 -13.66
CA ALA A 252 3.51 -8.45 -14.07
C ALA A 252 2.72 -9.74 -13.82
N TYR A 253 2.96 -10.75 -14.65
CA TYR A 253 2.30 -12.06 -14.57
C TYR A 253 3.21 -13.17 -15.12
N MET A 254 2.87 -14.45 -14.86
CA MET A 254 3.57 -15.60 -15.43
C MET A 254 2.99 -15.99 -16.80
N GLU A 255 3.81 -15.96 -17.85
CA GLU A 255 3.47 -16.40 -19.21
C GLU A 255 4.24 -17.67 -19.59
N ARG A 256 3.69 -18.45 -20.53
CA ARG A 256 4.37 -19.62 -21.11
C ARG A 256 5.46 -19.17 -22.08
N VAL A 257 6.69 -19.66 -21.90
CA VAL A 257 7.83 -19.38 -22.81
C VAL A 257 7.53 -19.80 -24.25
N SER A 258 6.72 -20.84 -24.44
CA SER A 258 6.22 -21.27 -25.75
C SER A 258 5.28 -20.28 -26.45
N ARG A 259 4.79 -19.24 -25.76
CA ARG A 259 4.02 -18.12 -26.34
C ARG A 259 4.86 -16.85 -26.57
N ILE A 260 6.01 -16.71 -25.92
CA ILE A 260 6.91 -15.56 -26.07
C ILE A 260 7.74 -15.71 -27.36
N THR A 261 7.06 -15.72 -28.51
CA THR A 261 7.65 -16.04 -29.82
C THR A 261 8.81 -15.15 -30.25
N LYS A 262 8.88 -13.90 -29.78
CA LYS A 262 10.04 -13.01 -30.03
C LYS A 262 11.36 -13.57 -29.48
N LEU A 263 11.31 -14.27 -28.34
CA LEU A 263 12.47 -14.93 -27.75
C LEU A 263 12.93 -16.18 -28.53
N HIS A 264 12.08 -16.78 -29.37
CA HIS A 264 12.42 -18.01 -30.12
C HIS A 264 13.47 -17.77 -31.22
N SER A 265 13.78 -16.50 -31.51
CA SER A 265 14.95 -16.07 -32.27
C SER A 265 16.29 -16.45 -31.60
N ARG A 266 16.30 -16.57 -30.26
CA ARG A 266 17.45 -17.02 -29.46
C ARG A 266 17.39 -18.55 -29.31
N VAL A 267 18.50 -19.23 -29.60
CA VAL A 267 18.59 -20.70 -29.62
C VAL A 267 18.18 -21.32 -28.29
N GLU A 268 18.57 -20.70 -27.18
CA GLU A 268 18.25 -21.06 -25.80
C GLU A 268 16.74 -21.24 -25.53
N PHE A 269 15.88 -20.41 -26.13
CA PHE A 269 14.43 -20.51 -25.93
C PHE A 269 13.74 -21.39 -26.99
N SER A 270 14.36 -21.60 -28.15
CA SER A 270 13.81 -22.37 -29.28
C SER A 270 13.44 -23.83 -28.98
N THR A 271 14.01 -24.42 -27.92
CA THR A 271 13.72 -25.80 -27.46
C THR A 271 13.22 -25.85 -26.00
N SER A 272 12.58 -24.78 -25.52
CA SER A 272 12.00 -24.75 -24.17
C SER A 272 10.89 -25.79 -23.98
N ALA A 273 10.76 -26.31 -22.75
CA ALA A 273 9.68 -27.23 -22.41
C ALA A 273 8.29 -26.56 -22.55
N SER A 274 7.26 -27.33 -22.89
CA SER A 274 5.90 -26.81 -23.15
C SER A 274 5.21 -26.15 -21.94
N ASP A 275 5.70 -26.48 -20.75
CA ASP A 275 5.30 -26.00 -19.44
C ASP A 275 6.30 -25.00 -18.82
N ALA A 276 7.36 -24.62 -19.54
CA ALA A 276 8.27 -23.56 -19.10
C ALA A 276 7.53 -22.22 -19.00
N MET A 277 7.62 -21.59 -17.84
CA MET A 277 7.03 -20.29 -17.53
C MET A 277 8.12 -19.23 -17.36
N MET A 278 7.76 -17.96 -17.56
CA MET A 278 8.59 -16.81 -17.20
C MET A 278 7.69 -15.66 -16.74
N ALA A 279 8.11 -14.89 -15.74
CA ALA A 279 7.44 -13.64 -15.41
C ALA A 279 7.71 -12.60 -16.51
N LEU A 280 6.66 -11.89 -16.91
CA LEU A 280 6.73 -10.76 -17.82
C LEU A 280 6.36 -9.49 -17.05
N ASN A 281 7.21 -8.47 -17.14
CA ASN A 281 6.82 -7.10 -16.85
C ASN A 281 6.02 -6.60 -18.07
N THR A 282 4.79 -6.15 -17.88
CA THR A 282 3.92 -5.79 -19.01
C THR A 282 4.28 -4.47 -19.69
N GLU A 283 4.86 -3.52 -18.94
CA GLU A 283 4.93 -2.08 -19.26
C GLU A 283 3.56 -1.55 -19.76
N TRP A 284 2.47 -1.85 -19.02
CA TRP A 284 1.12 -1.57 -19.51
C TRP A 284 0.78 -0.07 -19.61
N GLY A 285 1.62 0.82 -19.10
CA GLY A 285 1.43 2.28 -19.18
C GLY A 285 1.28 2.81 -20.62
N GLY A 286 1.93 2.16 -21.59
CA GLY A 286 1.81 2.46 -23.03
C GLY A 286 0.62 1.82 -23.74
N PHE A 287 -0.28 1.13 -23.02
CA PHE A 287 -1.48 0.55 -23.63
C PHE A 287 -2.28 1.62 -24.42
N ASP A 288 -2.63 1.27 -25.64
CA ASP A 288 -3.41 2.11 -26.56
C ASP A 288 -2.85 3.53 -26.77
N ASN A 289 -1.53 3.66 -26.98
CA ASN A 289 -0.88 4.87 -27.51
C ASN A 289 -1.43 5.36 -28.89
N LYS A 290 -2.43 4.69 -29.48
CA LYS A 290 -3.16 5.13 -30.69
C LYS A 290 -4.55 5.70 -30.39
N LEU A 291 -5.02 5.63 -29.14
CA LEU A 291 -6.35 6.04 -28.70
C LEU A 291 -7.50 5.38 -29.51
N GLU A 292 -7.37 4.08 -29.82
CA GLU A 292 -8.40 3.31 -30.50
C GLU A 292 -9.58 2.97 -29.56
N VAL A 293 -9.34 2.92 -28.24
CA VAL A 293 -10.34 2.51 -27.24
C VAL A 293 -10.38 3.35 -25.97
N LEU A 294 -9.28 4.02 -25.59
CA LEU A 294 -9.20 4.82 -24.35
C LEU A 294 -10.03 6.12 -24.41
N PRO A 295 -10.65 6.54 -23.29
CA PRO A 295 -11.33 7.82 -23.20
C PRO A 295 -10.32 8.98 -23.32
N SER A 296 -10.67 9.99 -24.12
CA SER A 296 -9.81 11.13 -24.42
C SER A 296 -10.61 12.43 -24.36
N THR A 297 -10.68 13.02 -23.15
CA THR A 297 -11.21 14.38 -22.96
C THR A 297 -10.23 15.42 -23.52
N ARG A 298 -10.64 16.70 -23.55
CA ARG A 298 -9.69 17.80 -23.79
C ARG A 298 -8.56 17.82 -22.76
N PHE A 299 -8.88 17.60 -21.48
CA PHE A 299 -7.92 17.64 -20.39
C PHE A 299 -6.86 16.56 -20.51
N ASP A 300 -7.23 15.36 -20.98
CA ASP A 300 -6.27 14.28 -21.27
C ASP A 300 -5.31 14.67 -22.40
N ARG A 301 -5.82 15.29 -23.49
CA ARG A 301 -4.98 15.76 -24.62
C ARG A 301 -4.10 16.93 -24.24
N ASP A 302 -4.61 17.87 -23.44
CA ASP A 302 -3.86 19.02 -22.96
C ASP A 302 -2.74 18.58 -22.01
N LEU A 303 -3.02 17.64 -21.10
CA LEU A 303 -2.01 17.01 -20.22
C LEU A 303 -0.97 16.26 -21.03
N ASP A 304 -1.39 15.46 -22.01
CA ASP A 304 -0.49 14.63 -22.81
C ASP A 304 0.50 15.46 -23.65
N ARG A 305 -0.01 16.48 -24.36
CA ARG A 305 0.81 17.44 -25.14
C ARG A 305 1.87 18.13 -24.29
N ASP A 306 1.54 18.45 -23.04
CA ASP A 306 2.39 19.23 -22.14
C ASP A 306 3.28 18.34 -21.25
N SER A 307 3.21 17.01 -21.37
CA SER A 307 4.00 16.09 -20.53
C SER A 307 5.45 15.94 -21.01
N VAL A 308 6.28 15.27 -20.21
CA VAL A 308 7.67 14.90 -20.56
C VAL A 308 7.77 13.89 -21.72
N ASN A 309 6.65 13.32 -22.15
CA ASN A 309 6.54 12.24 -23.13
C ASN A 309 5.21 12.30 -23.92
N PRO A 310 4.99 13.33 -24.77
CA PRO A 310 3.77 13.42 -25.58
C PRO A 310 3.59 12.23 -26.53
N ASP A 311 2.35 11.88 -26.84
CA ASP A 311 1.95 10.73 -27.68
C ASP A 311 2.39 9.35 -27.14
N ASP A 312 2.79 9.26 -25.86
CA ASP A 312 3.20 8.02 -25.16
C ASP A 312 2.59 7.89 -23.74
N GLN A 313 2.75 6.72 -23.10
CA GLN A 313 2.23 6.32 -21.78
C GLN A 313 0.76 6.68 -21.58
N HIS A 314 -0.05 6.50 -22.64
CA HIS A 314 -1.41 6.99 -22.65
C HIS A 314 -2.26 6.38 -21.53
N PHE A 315 -2.15 5.07 -21.26
CA PHE A 315 -2.91 4.42 -20.19
C PHE A 315 -2.49 4.89 -18.79
N GLU A 316 -1.18 5.05 -18.54
CA GLU A 316 -0.70 5.57 -17.26
C GLU A 316 -1.28 6.96 -16.96
N LYS A 317 -1.29 7.85 -17.97
CA LYS A 317 -1.82 9.22 -17.87
C LYS A 317 -3.32 9.32 -17.52
N ARG A 318 -4.10 8.23 -17.63
CA ARG A 318 -5.52 8.18 -17.19
C ARG A 318 -5.73 7.45 -15.86
N ILE A 319 -4.68 6.86 -15.26
CA ILE A 319 -4.74 6.06 -14.03
C ILE A 319 -3.88 6.63 -12.89
N SER A 320 -2.60 6.93 -13.13
CA SER A 320 -1.65 7.08 -12.01
C SER A 320 -1.77 8.41 -11.27
N GLY A 321 -1.43 8.39 -9.98
CA GLY A 321 -1.63 9.51 -9.05
C GLY A 321 -0.88 10.78 -9.44
N MET A 322 0.21 10.65 -10.21
CA MET A 322 0.95 11.77 -10.79
C MET A 322 0.07 12.62 -11.72
N TYR A 323 -0.84 12.00 -12.47
CA TYR A 323 -1.66 12.67 -13.48
C TYR A 323 -3.08 12.99 -13.01
N LEU A 324 -3.63 12.27 -12.03
CA LEU A 324 -5.01 12.53 -11.53
C LEU A 324 -5.15 13.94 -10.94
N GLY A 325 -4.11 14.45 -10.26
CA GLY A 325 -4.09 15.80 -9.71
C GLY A 325 -3.94 16.89 -10.78
N GLU A 326 -3.10 16.68 -11.79
CA GLU A 326 -2.94 17.57 -12.94
C GLU A 326 -4.21 17.65 -13.80
N LEU A 327 -4.92 16.53 -13.99
CA LEU A 327 -6.25 16.50 -14.62
C LEU A 327 -7.25 17.39 -13.86
N LEU A 328 -7.30 17.28 -12.52
CA LEU A 328 -8.13 18.18 -11.71
C LEU A 328 -7.71 19.64 -11.92
N ARG A 329 -6.41 19.96 -11.81
CA ARG A 329 -5.88 21.34 -11.95
C ARG A 329 -6.31 21.99 -13.27
N ARG A 330 -6.24 21.24 -14.38
CA ARG A 330 -6.67 21.71 -15.71
C ARG A 330 -8.18 21.98 -15.78
N ILE A 331 -9.00 21.16 -15.13
CA ILE A 331 -10.45 21.42 -15.01
C ILE A 331 -10.70 22.66 -14.14
N LEU A 332 -9.96 22.85 -13.04
CA LEU A 332 -10.11 24.04 -12.20
C LEU A 332 -9.77 25.32 -12.96
N ILE A 333 -8.69 25.34 -13.75
CA ILE A 333 -8.34 26.47 -14.63
C ILE A 333 -9.46 26.79 -15.64
N ASP A 334 -10.07 25.76 -16.25
CA ASP A 334 -11.15 25.94 -17.22
C ASP A 334 -12.42 26.54 -16.61
N LEU A 335 -12.73 26.19 -15.36
CA LEU A 335 -13.88 26.72 -14.62
C LEU A 335 -13.58 28.04 -13.88
N SER A 336 -12.31 28.48 -13.83
CA SER A 336 -11.82 29.72 -13.21
C SER A 336 -11.40 30.80 -14.23
N GLN A 337 -11.87 30.73 -15.48
CA GLN A 337 -11.42 31.65 -16.54
C GLN A 337 -11.68 33.15 -16.23
N PRO A 338 -10.75 34.06 -16.59
CA PRO A 338 -10.88 35.49 -16.27
C PRO A 338 -12.21 36.11 -16.76
N GLY A 339 -12.96 36.71 -15.84
CA GLY A 339 -14.27 37.31 -16.12
C GLY A 339 -15.44 36.31 -16.24
N GLN A 340 -15.19 35.00 -16.11
CA GLN A 340 -16.22 33.94 -16.16
C GLN A 340 -16.05 32.88 -15.05
N SER A 341 -15.22 33.12 -14.03
CA SER A 341 -14.98 32.18 -12.93
C SER A 341 -16.28 31.74 -12.27
N LEU A 342 -16.57 30.44 -12.34
CA LEU A 342 -17.73 29.83 -11.70
C LEU A 342 -17.45 29.56 -10.22
N PHE A 343 -16.20 29.29 -9.86
CA PHE A 343 -15.74 29.18 -8.47
C PHE A 343 -15.78 30.53 -7.74
N GLY A 344 -16.18 30.48 -6.46
CA GLY A 344 -16.30 31.64 -5.57
C GLY A 344 -15.01 31.97 -4.81
N PHE A 345 -14.16 30.98 -4.57
CA PHE A 345 -12.88 31.18 -3.92
C PHE A 345 -11.97 32.13 -4.71
N GLN A 346 -11.09 32.85 -4.01
CA GLN A 346 -10.10 33.73 -4.60
C GLN A 346 -8.69 33.18 -4.33
N VAL A 347 -7.92 32.99 -5.40
CA VAL A 347 -6.53 32.52 -5.38
C VAL A 347 -5.56 33.65 -5.71
N SER A 348 -4.35 33.60 -5.13
CA SER A 348 -3.26 34.52 -5.46
C SER A 348 -2.58 34.17 -6.79
N GLY A 349 -1.84 35.11 -7.38
CA GLY A 349 -1.16 34.88 -8.68
C GLY A 349 -0.01 33.87 -8.63
N ASP A 350 0.50 33.58 -7.44
CA ASP A 350 1.48 32.54 -7.11
C ASP A 350 0.81 31.24 -6.62
N SER A 351 -0.52 31.12 -6.72
CA SER A 351 -1.26 29.91 -6.37
C SER A 351 -0.75 28.68 -7.11
N PRO A 352 -0.62 27.52 -6.44
CA PRO A 352 -0.38 26.24 -7.09
C PRO A 352 -1.30 25.95 -8.27
N LEU A 353 -2.55 26.45 -8.29
CA LEU A 353 -3.48 26.32 -9.41
C LEU A 353 -2.82 26.66 -10.77
N TYR A 354 -1.99 27.70 -10.83
CA TYR A 354 -1.35 28.18 -12.05
C TYR A 354 -0.03 27.47 -12.38
N THR A 355 0.50 26.65 -11.47
CA THR A 355 1.75 25.88 -11.66
C THR A 355 1.42 24.45 -12.12
N PRO A 356 2.00 23.93 -13.22
CA PRO A 356 1.85 22.52 -13.62
C PRO A 356 2.29 21.53 -12.55
N ASP A 357 1.62 20.37 -12.49
CA ASP A 357 1.95 19.21 -11.64
C ASP A 357 2.03 19.52 -10.13
N SER A 358 1.38 20.62 -9.71
CA SER A 358 1.39 21.16 -8.34
C SER A 358 0.33 20.55 -7.42
N ILE A 359 -0.74 20.01 -8.01
CA ILE A 359 -1.82 19.32 -7.32
C ILE A 359 -1.54 17.83 -7.40
N ASP A 360 -1.43 17.17 -6.26
CA ASP A 360 -1.31 15.72 -6.15
C ASP A 360 -2.68 15.04 -5.93
N SER A 361 -2.74 13.76 -6.28
CA SER A 361 -3.82 12.81 -5.98
C SER A 361 -4.32 12.81 -4.53
N SER A 362 -3.50 13.20 -3.54
CA SER A 362 -3.92 13.36 -2.14
C SER A 362 -5.03 14.39 -1.94
N LEU A 363 -5.08 15.49 -2.72
CA LEU A 363 -6.19 16.45 -2.65
C LEU A 363 -7.51 15.77 -3.06
N LEU A 364 -7.48 14.98 -4.13
CA LEU A 364 -8.67 14.26 -4.62
C LEU A 364 -9.14 13.25 -3.57
N SER A 365 -8.22 12.47 -2.98
CA SER A 365 -8.55 11.53 -1.89
C SER A 365 -9.17 12.24 -0.70
N ALA A 366 -8.55 13.32 -0.21
CA ALA A 366 -9.03 14.08 0.94
C ALA A 366 -10.42 14.69 0.71
N VAL A 367 -10.66 15.28 -0.46
CA VAL A 367 -11.95 15.91 -0.81
C VAL A 367 -13.05 14.86 -1.03
N VAL A 368 -12.74 13.70 -1.63
CA VAL A 368 -13.73 12.60 -1.80
C VAL A 368 -14.04 11.91 -0.47
N LYS A 369 -13.09 11.89 0.47
CA LYS A 369 -13.25 11.30 1.81
C LYS A 369 -14.16 12.11 2.74
N ASP A 370 -14.36 13.40 2.48
CA ASP A 370 -15.23 14.25 3.30
C ASP A 370 -16.72 13.99 3.00
N SER A 371 -17.37 13.24 3.89
CA SER A 371 -18.82 12.99 3.86
C SER A 371 -19.62 14.00 4.71
N GLY A 372 -19.00 15.08 5.20
CA GLY A 372 -19.64 16.12 5.99
C GLY A 372 -20.65 16.95 5.17
N PRO A 373 -21.78 17.39 5.76
CA PRO A 373 -22.83 18.10 5.01
C PRO A 373 -22.39 19.51 4.55
N ALA A 374 -21.41 20.13 5.20
CA ALA A 374 -20.85 21.42 4.81
C ALA A 374 -19.41 21.34 4.25
N LEU A 375 -18.88 20.11 4.09
CA LEU A 375 -17.58 19.78 3.50
C LEU A 375 -16.39 20.53 4.13
N GLU A 376 -16.40 20.67 5.45
CA GLU A 376 -15.43 21.48 6.19
C GLU A 376 -13.98 21.03 5.99
N SER A 377 -13.70 19.71 6.00
CA SER A 377 -12.34 19.19 5.85
C SER A 377 -11.84 19.31 4.40
N ALA A 378 -12.74 19.08 3.43
CA ALA A 378 -12.46 19.34 2.02
C ALA A 378 -12.17 20.84 1.77
N ARG A 379 -12.93 21.75 2.39
CA ARG A 379 -12.75 23.20 2.24
C ARG A 379 -11.46 23.70 2.87
N GLU A 380 -11.08 23.17 4.04
CA GLU A 380 -9.76 23.42 4.65
C GLU A 380 -8.62 22.94 3.72
N GLU A 381 -8.75 21.74 3.14
CA GLU A 381 -7.71 21.17 2.28
C GLU A 381 -7.60 21.89 0.92
N ILE A 382 -8.72 22.24 0.28
CA ILE A 382 -8.75 23.05 -0.95
C ILE A 382 -8.13 24.43 -0.70
N SER A 383 -8.47 25.07 0.42
CA SER A 383 -7.85 26.33 0.87
C SER A 383 -6.33 26.19 1.02
N ARG A 384 -5.88 25.14 1.71
CA ARG A 384 -4.46 24.85 1.97
C ARG A 384 -3.67 24.56 0.69
N VAL A 385 -4.19 23.72 -0.21
CA VAL A 385 -3.48 23.26 -1.41
C VAL A 385 -3.47 24.31 -2.52
N LEU A 386 -4.56 25.08 -2.68
CA LEU A 386 -4.64 26.12 -3.72
C LEU A 386 -4.18 27.50 -3.25
N ASN A 387 -3.84 27.70 -1.97
CA ASN A 387 -3.72 29.02 -1.34
C ASN A 387 -4.98 29.88 -1.58
N ALA A 388 -6.16 29.27 -1.39
CA ALA A 388 -7.45 29.81 -1.80
C ALA A 388 -8.26 30.34 -0.61
N THR A 389 -8.71 31.59 -0.69
CA THR A 389 -9.57 32.22 0.31
C THR A 389 -11.05 32.13 -0.08
N GLY A 390 -11.96 32.04 0.89
CA GLY A 390 -13.41 32.08 0.62
C GLY A 390 -14.03 30.81 0.03
N VAL A 391 -13.37 29.64 0.12
CA VAL A 391 -13.90 28.36 -0.38
C VAL A 391 -15.27 28.05 0.24
N SER A 392 -16.31 28.04 -0.58
CA SER A 392 -17.68 27.70 -0.20
C SER A 392 -17.92 26.18 -0.19
N THR A 393 -19.07 25.76 0.34
CA THR A 393 -19.50 24.35 0.28
C THR A 393 -19.81 23.92 -1.15
N ASP A 394 -20.34 24.81 -1.99
CA ASP A 394 -20.59 24.51 -3.41
C ASP A 394 -19.30 24.38 -4.23
N ASP A 395 -18.29 25.22 -3.96
CA ASP A 395 -16.95 25.07 -4.55
C ASP A 395 -16.36 23.70 -4.20
N ALA A 396 -16.38 23.33 -2.92
CA ALA A 396 -15.90 22.03 -2.47
C ALA A 396 -16.75 20.87 -3.02
N LYS A 397 -18.06 21.05 -3.21
CA LYS A 397 -18.93 20.01 -3.79
C LYS A 397 -18.68 19.80 -5.27
N ALA A 398 -18.39 20.87 -6.02
CA ALA A 398 -17.96 20.80 -7.42
C ALA A 398 -16.63 20.05 -7.53
N ILE A 399 -15.63 20.43 -6.72
CA ILE A 399 -14.32 19.75 -6.69
C ILE A 399 -14.46 18.28 -6.26
N GLN A 400 -15.36 17.96 -5.33
CA GLN A 400 -15.64 16.59 -4.90
C GLN A 400 -16.21 15.72 -6.02
N ILE A 401 -17.22 16.18 -6.78
CA ILE A 401 -17.80 15.36 -7.85
C ILE A 401 -16.82 15.16 -9.01
N LEU A 402 -15.98 16.17 -9.31
CA LEU A 402 -14.90 16.05 -10.29
C LEU A 402 -13.83 15.04 -9.82
N SER A 403 -13.36 15.16 -8.58
CA SER A 403 -12.37 14.26 -7.98
C SER A 403 -12.86 12.81 -7.96
N ALA A 404 -14.13 12.59 -7.62
CA ALA A 404 -14.76 11.28 -7.62
C ALA A 404 -14.85 10.66 -9.03
N ALA A 405 -15.16 11.47 -10.06
CA ALA A 405 -15.21 11.00 -11.45
C ALA A 405 -13.83 10.63 -11.99
N ILE A 406 -12.80 11.46 -11.73
CA ILE A 406 -11.40 11.18 -12.09
C ILE A 406 -10.94 9.85 -11.46
N GLY A 407 -11.15 9.68 -10.15
CA GLY A 407 -10.80 8.45 -9.44
C GLY A 407 -11.59 7.22 -9.90
N ARG A 408 -12.90 7.37 -10.19
CA ARG A 408 -13.75 6.30 -10.72
C ARG A 408 -13.30 5.85 -12.11
N ARG A 409 -12.95 6.79 -13.00
CA ARG A 409 -12.39 6.50 -14.32
C ARG A 409 -11.09 5.72 -14.22
N SER A 410 -10.18 6.17 -13.36
CA SER A 410 -8.92 5.47 -13.05
C SER A 410 -9.18 4.04 -12.57
N ALA A 411 -10.01 3.85 -11.54
CA ALA A 411 -10.28 2.54 -10.96
C ALA A 411 -10.91 1.55 -11.96
N ARG A 412 -11.81 2.02 -12.83
CA ARG A 412 -12.44 1.20 -13.89
C ARG A 412 -11.48 0.88 -15.05
N LEU A 413 -10.47 1.72 -15.29
CA LEU A 413 -9.36 1.41 -16.19
C LEU A 413 -8.37 0.42 -15.57
N SER A 414 -8.10 0.48 -14.25
CA SER A 414 -7.32 -0.54 -13.53
C SER A 414 -7.94 -1.95 -13.64
N SER A 415 -9.27 -2.06 -13.73
CA SER A 415 -9.97 -3.33 -13.99
C SER A 415 -9.63 -3.94 -15.34
N VAL A 416 -9.46 -3.11 -16.39
CA VAL A 416 -9.06 -3.56 -17.74
C VAL A 416 -7.69 -4.24 -17.68
N ALA A 417 -6.76 -3.67 -16.92
CA ALA A 417 -5.42 -4.21 -16.75
C ALA A 417 -5.42 -5.56 -16.00
N ILE A 418 -6.07 -5.62 -14.83
CA ILE A 418 -6.15 -6.84 -14.01
C ILE A 418 -6.88 -7.97 -14.76
N ALA A 419 -8.01 -7.68 -15.40
CA ALA A 419 -8.71 -8.67 -16.21
C ALA A 419 -7.85 -9.11 -17.41
N GLY A 420 -7.20 -8.17 -18.09
CA GLY A 420 -6.30 -8.45 -19.21
C GLY A 420 -5.21 -9.47 -18.85
N VAL A 421 -4.43 -9.24 -17.79
CA VAL A 421 -3.36 -10.17 -17.41
C VAL A 421 -3.88 -11.48 -16.80
N ALA A 422 -4.98 -11.46 -16.05
CA ALA A 422 -5.57 -12.68 -15.47
C ALA A 422 -6.27 -13.59 -16.51
N LEU A 423 -6.78 -13.00 -17.60
CA LEU A 423 -7.27 -13.73 -18.77
C LEU A 423 -6.11 -14.23 -19.63
N GLN A 424 -5.10 -13.38 -19.89
CA GLN A 424 -3.93 -13.71 -20.71
C GLN A 424 -3.11 -14.87 -20.16
N SER A 425 -2.88 -14.90 -18.85
CA SER A 425 -2.23 -16.00 -18.11
C SER A 425 -3.01 -17.31 -18.12
N GLY A 426 -4.26 -17.30 -18.58
CA GLY A 426 -5.12 -18.49 -18.68
C GLY A 426 -5.79 -18.91 -17.37
N LEU A 427 -5.71 -18.11 -16.29
CA LEU A 427 -6.23 -18.46 -14.96
C LEU A 427 -7.77 -18.58 -14.91
N PHE A 428 -8.46 -18.02 -15.91
CA PHE A 428 -9.89 -18.20 -16.14
C PHE A 428 -10.24 -19.29 -17.16
N THR A 429 -9.26 -19.90 -17.83
CA THR A 429 -9.51 -21.06 -18.70
C THR A 429 -9.61 -22.33 -17.86
N PRO A 430 -10.62 -23.19 -18.06
CA PRO A 430 -10.68 -24.47 -17.36
C PRO A 430 -9.48 -25.34 -17.71
N ARG A 431 -8.73 -25.83 -16.70
CA ARG A 431 -7.67 -26.82 -16.92
C ARG A 431 -8.28 -28.06 -17.57
N SER A 432 -7.92 -28.33 -18.83
CA SER A 432 -8.31 -29.58 -19.48
C SER A 432 -7.60 -30.73 -18.78
N VAL A 433 -8.31 -31.51 -17.96
CA VAL A 433 -7.74 -32.64 -17.21
C VAL A 433 -7.35 -33.75 -18.17
N SER A 434 -6.13 -33.64 -18.72
CA SER A 434 -5.48 -34.68 -19.51
C SER A 434 -5.06 -35.82 -18.58
N LYS A 435 -6.03 -36.64 -18.15
CA LYS A 435 -5.76 -37.86 -17.39
C LYS A 435 -4.70 -38.67 -18.16
N PRO A 436 -3.56 -39.03 -17.55
CA PRO A 436 -2.59 -39.88 -18.21
C PRO A 436 -3.27 -41.18 -18.61
N ALA A 437 -3.28 -41.49 -19.91
CA ALA A 437 -3.88 -42.71 -20.40
C ALA A 437 -3.06 -43.91 -19.90
N ALA A 438 -3.49 -44.49 -18.78
CA ALA A 438 -2.85 -45.62 -18.11
C ALA A 438 -2.80 -46.81 -19.06
N THR A 439 -1.70 -46.91 -19.81
CA THR A 439 -1.52 -47.90 -20.86
C THR A 439 -1.24 -49.24 -20.22
N ILE A 440 -2.30 -50.02 -20.00
CA ILE A 440 -2.21 -51.37 -19.46
C ILE A 440 -1.45 -52.24 -20.47
N SER A 441 -0.15 -52.43 -20.22
CA SER A 441 0.74 -53.27 -21.00
C SER A 441 0.41 -54.75 -20.83
N ARG A 442 -0.71 -55.19 -21.43
CA ARG A 442 -0.93 -56.62 -21.73
C ARG A 442 -0.21 -56.96 -23.03
N GLY A 443 1.04 -57.40 -22.90
CA GLY A 443 1.81 -57.90 -24.03
C GLY A 443 1.20 -59.20 -24.58
N LEU A 444 0.75 -59.17 -25.83
CA LEU A 444 0.64 -60.34 -26.69
C LEU A 444 0.96 -59.86 -28.12
N GLY A 445 2.05 -60.35 -28.70
CA GLY A 445 2.58 -59.80 -29.95
C GLY A 445 2.02 -60.49 -31.20
N THR A 446 1.97 -59.75 -32.31
CA THR A 446 2.34 -60.26 -33.65
C THR A 446 2.52 -59.09 -34.61
N ASN A 447 3.38 -59.28 -35.62
CA ASN A 447 3.57 -58.31 -36.72
C ASN A 447 2.41 -58.40 -37.72
N LEU A 448 2.14 -57.32 -38.48
CA LEU A 448 2.14 -57.31 -39.98
C LEU A 448 1.63 -55.96 -40.57
N LEU A 449 2.34 -55.49 -41.62
CA LEU A 449 1.89 -54.71 -42.78
C LEU A 449 1.08 -53.38 -42.64
N ARG A 450 1.82 -52.26 -42.76
CA ARG A 450 1.83 -51.23 -43.85
C ARG A 450 0.51 -50.59 -44.43
N PRO A 451 0.59 -49.42 -45.12
CA PRO A 451 -0.43 -48.35 -45.02
C PRO A 451 -1.13 -47.96 -46.35
N PHE A 452 -2.02 -46.94 -46.34
CA PHE A 452 -2.09 -45.88 -47.40
C PHE A 452 -3.04 -44.68 -47.12
N LEU A 453 -2.58 -43.48 -47.55
CA LEU A 453 -3.25 -42.26 -48.07
C LEU A 453 -4.33 -41.42 -47.32
N TYR A 454 -4.06 -40.10 -47.28
CA TYR A 454 -4.89 -38.91 -47.65
C TYR A 454 -6.37 -38.75 -47.25
N GLY A 455 -6.73 -37.50 -46.96
CA GLY A 455 -7.89 -36.87 -47.60
C GLY A 455 -8.77 -35.98 -46.70
N ALA A 456 -8.57 -34.67 -46.73
CA ALA A 456 -9.41 -33.72 -46.00
C ALA A 456 -10.85 -33.63 -46.56
N ARG A 457 -11.83 -33.35 -45.69
CA ARG A 457 -12.97 -32.49 -46.04
C ARG A 457 -13.72 -31.89 -44.84
N SER A 458 -13.98 -30.59 -44.96
CA SER A 458 -15.07 -29.90 -44.24
C SER A 458 -16.42 -30.18 -44.93
N LEU A 459 -17.50 -29.59 -44.40
CA LEU A 459 -18.91 -29.66 -44.84
C LEU A 459 -19.67 -30.94 -44.46
N TRP A 460 -20.18 -30.95 -43.22
CA TRP A 460 -21.52 -31.47 -42.96
C TRP A 460 -22.40 -30.30 -42.48
N ASN A 461 -23.44 -29.99 -43.24
CA ASN A 461 -24.25 -28.78 -43.08
C ASN A 461 -25.47 -29.01 -42.19
N LEU A 462 -25.92 -27.92 -41.57
CA LEU A 462 -27.31 -27.45 -41.35
C LEU A 462 -28.49 -28.44 -41.45
N LEU A 463 -29.52 -28.16 -40.62
CA LEU A 463 -30.79 -28.88 -40.41
C LEU A 463 -30.66 -30.00 -39.35
N THR A 464 -31.61 -30.21 -38.42
CA THR A 464 -32.99 -29.69 -38.29
C THR A 464 -33.32 -29.17 -36.89
N SER A 465 -34.26 -28.23 -36.78
CA SER A 465 -34.99 -27.93 -35.53
C SER A 465 -36.47 -28.17 -35.75
N TRP A 466 -37.15 -28.94 -34.87
CA TRP A 466 -38.60 -28.88 -34.63
C TRP A 466 -39.05 -29.76 -33.45
N LEU A 467 -39.43 -29.13 -32.33
CA LEU A 467 -40.72 -29.29 -31.62
C LEU A 467 -40.69 -28.65 -30.21
N HIS A 468 -41.83 -28.09 -29.79
CA HIS A 468 -42.04 -27.50 -28.46
C HIS A 468 -43.09 -28.31 -27.69
N VAL A 469 -42.87 -28.54 -26.38
CA VAL A 469 -43.93 -28.75 -25.38
C VAL A 469 -43.53 -28.11 -24.04
N LYS A 470 -44.48 -27.43 -23.37
CA LYS A 470 -44.40 -26.93 -21.98
C LYS A 470 -45.69 -27.29 -21.24
N VAL A 471 -45.63 -27.77 -19.97
CA VAL A 471 -46.72 -27.59 -18.96
C VAL A 471 -46.12 -27.54 -17.53
N ARG A 472 -46.92 -27.05 -16.55
CA ARG A 472 -46.64 -26.86 -15.10
C ARG A 472 -47.54 -27.77 -14.22
N PHE A 473 -47.41 -27.89 -12.90
CA PHE A 473 -46.58 -27.13 -11.94
C PHE A 473 -45.67 -28.07 -11.10
N THR A 474 -45.71 -28.32 -9.77
CA THR A 474 -46.52 -27.85 -8.61
C THR A 474 -45.75 -28.12 -7.30
N ILE A 475 -46.00 -27.38 -6.21
CA ILE A 475 -45.40 -27.60 -4.86
C ILE A 475 -46.47 -28.16 -3.89
N SER A 476 -46.08 -29.01 -2.94
CA SER A 476 -46.89 -29.36 -1.77
C SER A 476 -46.03 -29.60 -0.53
N SER A 477 -46.47 -29.10 0.63
CA SER A 477 -45.78 -29.22 1.91
C SER A 477 -46.64 -29.96 2.93
N LYS A 478 -46.04 -30.88 3.69
CA LYS A 478 -46.58 -31.38 4.97
C LYS A 478 -45.44 -31.94 5.82
N GLY A 479 -45.40 -31.57 7.09
CA GLY A 479 -44.53 -32.17 8.11
C GLY A 479 -45.36 -32.82 9.21
N THR A 480 -44.76 -33.78 9.90
CA THR A 480 -45.27 -34.43 11.13
C THR A 480 -44.08 -34.79 12.01
N SER A 481 -44.29 -34.74 13.33
CA SER A 481 -43.26 -34.87 14.37
C SER A 481 -42.87 -36.32 14.70
N GLY A 482 -41.65 -36.48 15.22
CA GLY A 482 -41.08 -37.68 15.83
C GLY A 482 -39.83 -37.28 16.61
N ASP A 483 -39.50 -37.97 17.70
CA ASP A 483 -38.64 -37.42 18.78
C ASP A 483 -37.60 -38.41 19.35
N PHE A 484 -36.54 -37.86 19.95
CA PHE A 484 -35.48 -38.45 20.78
C PHE A 484 -34.47 -39.51 20.25
N SER A 485 -33.19 -39.23 20.61
CA SER A 485 -32.09 -40.15 20.98
C SER A 485 -31.16 -40.82 19.93
N ARG A 486 -29.87 -40.51 20.10
CA ARG A 486 -28.64 -41.26 19.68
C ARG A 486 -28.35 -42.43 20.67
N PRO A 487 -27.29 -43.27 20.52
CA PRO A 487 -26.20 -43.33 19.52
C PRO A 487 -25.94 -44.71 18.87
N GLY A 488 -24.96 -44.78 17.96
CA GLY A 488 -24.34 -46.02 17.45
C GLY A 488 -23.46 -45.79 16.22
N ASP A 489 -22.20 -46.23 16.26
CA ASP A 489 -21.19 -46.00 15.20
C ASP A 489 -21.30 -46.97 14.00
N GLY A 490 -20.81 -46.57 12.82
CA GLY A 490 -20.84 -47.46 11.64
C GLY A 490 -20.48 -46.83 10.27
N ASP A 491 -19.27 -46.30 10.15
CA ASP A 491 -18.47 -46.04 8.92
C ASP A 491 -19.08 -46.29 7.51
N SER A 492 -19.12 -45.26 6.65
CA SER A 492 -18.87 -45.38 5.18
C SER A 492 -18.99 -44.03 4.43
N SER A 493 -17.97 -43.16 4.52
CA SER A 493 -17.90 -41.92 3.70
C SER A 493 -17.08 -42.12 2.42
N GLN A 494 -17.74 -42.52 1.32
CA GLN A 494 -17.17 -42.52 -0.04
C GLN A 494 -18.14 -41.92 -1.07
N ALA A 495 -18.34 -40.61 -0.94
CA ALA A 495 -18.84 -39.69 -1.96
C ALA A 495 -18.22 -38.30 -1.67
N ASP A 496 -18.44 -37.32 -2.56
CA ASP A 496 -18.10 -35.90 -2.38
C ASP A 496 -16.59 -35.55 -2.36
N ASN A 497 -15.87 -35.92 -3.42
CA ASN A 497 -14.46 -35.53 -3.63
C ASN A 497 -14.15 -35.01 -5.06
N ASP A 498 -15.17 -34.70 -5.87
CA ASP A 498 -15.03 -34.34 -7.31
C ASP A 498 -15.25 -32.83 -7.62
N ASP A 499 -15.55 -31.97 -6.63
CA ASP A 499 -15.91 -30.54 -6.85
C ASP A 499 -14.78 -29.52 -6.56
N GLU A 500 -13.72 -29.89 -5.82
CA GLU A 500 -12.72 -28.92 -5.30
C GLU A 500 -11.88 -28.22 -6.38
N ASP A 501 -11.55 -28.90 -7.49
CA ASP A 501 -10.63 -28.43 -8.54
C ASP A 501 -11.22 -27.30 -9.43
N SER A 502 -12.44 -26.83 -9.12
CA SER A 502 -13.16 -25.79 -9.87
C SER A 502 -13.04 -24.37 -9.31
N ASN A 503 -12.54 -24.21 -8.07
CA ASN A 503 -12.57 -22.94 -7.32
C ASN A 503 -11.19 -22.31 -7.08
N GLU A 504 -10.17 -22.64 -7.89
CA GLU A 504 -8.79 -22.16 -7.71
C GLU A 504 -8.73 -20.61 -7.69
N ILE A 505 -8.26 -20.05 -6.57
CA ILE A 505 -8.20 -18.60 -6.32
C ILE A 505 -7.03 -17.96 -7.08
N ILE A 506 -7.29 -16.74 -7.58
CA ILE A 506 -6.32 -15.88 -8.26
C ILE A 506 -5.95 -14.76 -7.28
N ASP A 507 -4.67 -14.72 -6.89
CA ASP A 507 -4.15 -13.66 -6.03
C ASP A 507 -3.66 -12.48 -6.87
N VAL A 508 -4.13 -11.27 -6.57
CA VAL A 508 -3.61 -10.03 -7.17
C VAL A 508 -2.88 -9.26 -6.09
N GLY A 509 -1.56 -9.33 -6.12
CA GLY A 509 -0.66 -8.57 -5.27
C GLY A 509 -0.64 -7.13 -5.77
N VAL A 510 -1.15 -6.22 -4.97
CA VAL A 510 -1.24 -4.80 -5.32
C VAL A 510 -0.35 -3.94 -4.41
N ASP A 511 0.32 -2.95 -4.98
CA ASP A 511 1.01 -1.89 -4.25
C ASP A 511 0.71 -0.52 -4.87
N GLY A 512 0.94 0.55 -4.12
CA GLY A 512 0.74 1.93 -4.55
C GLY A 512 -0.42 2.66 -3.85
N SER A 513 -0.25 3.97 -3.74
CA SER A 513 -1.09 4.86 -2.91
C SER A 513 -2.54 5.01 -3.38
N LEU A 514 -2.87 4.75 -4.65
CA LEU A 514 -4.26 4.91 -5.12
C LEU A 514 -5.15 3.80 -4.57
N ILE A 515 -4.72 2.54 -4.70
CA ILE A 515 -5.52 1.41 -4.21
C ILE A 515 -5.55 1.32 -2.68
N GLU A 516 -4.53 1.84 -2.00
CA GLU A 516 -4.48 1.87 -0.53
C GLU A 516 -5.17 3.10 0.11
N HIS A 517 -5.22 4.26 -0.56
CA HIS A 517 -5.66 5.52 0.06
C HIS A 517 -6.74 6.30 -0.71
N PHE A 518 -7.06 5.95 -1.96
CA PHE A 518 -8.13 6.64 -2.70
C PHE A 518 -9.51 6.04 -2.34
N PRO A 519 -10.50 6.84 -1.90
CA PRO A 519 -11.79 6.31 -1.46
C PRO A 519 -12.50 5.49 -2.55
N ASN A 520 -12.99 4.31 -2.17
CA ASN A 520 -13.76 3.39 -3.00
C ASN A 520 -13.02 2.90 -4.26
N PHE A 521 -11.68 2.97 -4.33
CA PHE A 521 -10.92 2.55 -5.51
C PHE A 521 -11.12 1.06 -5.84
N GLU A 522 -10.92 0.16 -4.86
CA GLU A 522 -11.16 -1.28 -5.07
C GLU A 522 -12.63 -1.58 -5.40
N GLU A 523 -13.59 -0.83 -4.85
CA GLU A 523 -15.01 -1.04 -5.12
C GLU A 523 -15.38 -0.72 -6.59
N ASN A 524 -14.98 0.45 -7.08
CA ASN A 524 -15.20 0.84 -8.48
C ASN A 524 -14.44 -0.07 -9.46
N LEU A 525 -13.27 -0.55 -9.06
CA LEU A 525 -12.47 -1.53 -9.80
C LEU A 525 -13.20 -2.88 -9.90
N ARG A 526 -13.72 -3.40 -8.79
CA ARG A 526 -14.49 -4.66 -8.77
C ARG A 526 -15.84 -4.55 -9.48
N GLU A 527 -16.47 -3.38 -9.46
CA GLU A 527 -17.67 -3.10 -10.27
C GLU A 527 -17.38 -3.33 -11.76
N ALA A 528 -16.34 -2.70 -12.32
CA ALA A 528 -15.95 -2.89 -13.71
C ALA A 528 -15.41 -4.32 -14.01
N LEU A 529 -14.77 -5.02 -13.07
CA LEU A 529 -14.41 -6.43 -13.26
C LEU A 529 -15.66 -7.31 -13.48
N ARG A 530 -16.78 -7.03 -12.81
CA ARG A 530 -18.04 -7.78 -12.96
C ARG A 530 -18.75 -7.51 -14.29
N GLU A 531 -18.40 -6.45 -15.00
CA GLU A 531 -18.97 -6.04 -16.30
C GLU A 531 -18.28 -6.70 -17.51
N ILE A 532 -17.12 -7.33 -17.29
CA ILE A 532 -16.35 -8.09 -18.27
C ILE A 532 -16.90 -9.53 -18.32
N PRO A 533 -17.47 -10.01 -19.45
CA PRO A 533 -18.19 -11.29 -19.51
C PRO A 533 -17.37 -12.52 -19.11
N GLU A 534 -16.07 -12.50 -19.41
CA GLU A 534 -15.11 -13.57 -19.13
C GLU A 534 -14.74 -13.66 -17.64
N ILE A 535 -14.99 -12.60 -16.88
CA ILE A 535 -14.80 -12.51 -15.43
C ILE A 535 -16.16 -12.66 -14.73
N GLY A 536 -17.01 -11.64 -14.87
CA GLY A 536 -18.33 -11.57 -14.25
C GLY A 536 -18.31 -11.66 -12.71
N VAL A 537 -19.50 -11.84 -12.13
CA VAL A 537 -19.68 -11.94 -10.67
C VAL A 537 -19.05 -13.22 -10.07
N MET A 538 -18.82 -14.26 -10.86
CA MET A 538 -18.16 -15.48 -10.40
C MET A 538 -16.63 -15.41 -10.52
N GLY A 539 -16.10 -14.68 -11.50
CA GLY A 539 -14.67 -14.43 -11.63
C GLY A 539 -14.15 -13.43 -10.60
N ASP A 540 -14.88 -12.35 -10.31
CA ASP A 540 -14.54 -11.42 -9.22
C ASP A 540 -14.41 -12.13 -7.85
N LYS A 541 -15.28 -13.12 -7.57
CA LYS A 541 -15.18 -13.98 -6.38
C LYS A 541 -13.93 -14.85 -6.33
N ARG A 542 -13.32 -15.16 -7.48
CA ARG A 542 -12.02 -15.85 -7.54
C ARG A 542 -10.83 -14.89 -7.42
N ILE A 543 -11.03 -13.58 -7.58
CA ILE A 543 -9.97 -12.56 -7.52
C ILE A 543 -9.80 -12.06 -6.06
N ARG A 544 -8.75 -12.57 -5.41
CA ARG A 544 -8.27 -12.12 -4.09
C ARG A 544 -7.22 -11.02 -4.29
N ILE A 545 -7.69 -9.78 -4.41
CA ILE A 545 -6.83 -8.60 -4.27
C ILE A 545 -6.27 -8.58 -2.84
N GLY A 546 -4.98 -8.31 -2.69
CA GLY A 546 -4.33 -8.17 -1.39
C GLY A 546 -3.07 -7.33 -1.50
N MET A 547 -2.89 -6.38 -0.57
CA MET A 547 -1.72 -5.51 -0.57
C MET A 547 -0.43 -6.33 -0.43
N ALA A 548 0.53 -6.11 -1.33
CA ALA A 548 1.88 -6.65 -1.27
C ALA A 548 2.77 -5.78 -0.37
N ARG A 549 2.32 -5.51 0.87
CA ARG A 549 2.97 -4.59 1.81
C ARG A 549 4.39 -5.01 2.17
N ASP A 550 5.18 -4.01 2.54
CA ASP A 550 6.43 -4.10 3.31
C ASP A 550 6.14 -4.39 4.81
N GLY A 551 5.57 -5.56 5.08
CA GLY A 551 5.41 -6.22 6.39
C GLY A 551 4.40 -5.60 7.36
N SER A 552 4.55 -4.32 7.68
CA SER A 552 4.04 -3.66 8.90
C SER A 552 2.52 -3.75 9.15
N GLY A 553 1.70 -3.84 8.10
CA GLY A 553 0.25 -3.64 8.19
C GLY A 553 -0.64 -4.91 8.24
N GLY A 554 -0.09 -6.11 8.41
CA GLY A 554 -0.85 -7.37 8.26
C GLY A 554 -1.29 -8.07 9.56
N TYR A 555 -0.43 -8.08 10.58
CA TYR A 555 -0.44 -9.14 11.61
C TYR A 555 -1.67 -9.18 12.54
N LEU A 556 -2.40 -8.07 12.73
CA LEU A 556 -3.63 -8.09 13.55
C LEU A 556 -4.72 -9.01 12.97
N SER A 557 -4.77 -9.19 11.65
CA SER A 557 -5.71 -10.14 11.01
C SER A 557 -5.36 -11.62 11.24
N LEU A 558 -4.20 -11.91 11.83
CA LEU A 558 -3.71 -13.25 12.13
C LEU A 558 -3.90 -13.65 13.60
N LEU A 559 -4.41 -12.77 14.46
CA LEU A 559 -4.62 -13.03 15.89
C LEU A 559 -5.45 -14.32 16.13
N GLY A 560 -5.01 -15.15 17.09
CA GLY A 560 -5.58 -16.47 17.32
C GLY A 560 -5.03 -17.59 16.42
N THR A 561 -4.17 -17.27 15.44
CA THR A 561 -3.42 -18.27 14.65
C THR A 561 -1.99 -18.46 15.16
N SER A 562 -1.32 -19.53 14.73
CA SER A 562 0.11 -19.77 14.96
C SER A 562 1.02 -18.64 14.45
N GLN A 563 0.60 -17.92 13.41
CA GLN A 563 1.32 -16.79 12.83
C GLN A 563 1.22 -15.50 13.67
N ALA A 564 0.42 -15.54 14.74
CA ALA A 564 0.26 -14.49 15.75
C ALA A 564 0.51 -15.05 17.16
N ALA A 565 1.44 -16.01 17.28
CA ALA A 565 1.87 -16.55 18.56
C ALA A 565 2.52 -15.46 19.43
N PRO A 566 2.28 -15.46 20.75
CA PRO A 566 2.92 -14.52 21.66
C PRO A 566 4.45 -14.55 21.62
N VAL A 567 5.07 -13.39 21.44
CA VAL A 567 6.54 -13.24 21.51
C VAL A 567 7.08 -13.32 22.93
N ASN A 568 6.22 -13.20 23.95
CA ASN A 568 6.56 -13.42 25.36
C ASN A 568 5.31 -13.58 26.24
N ASN A 569 5.52 -14.18 27.42
CA ASN A 569 4.51 -14.30 28.47
C ASN A 569 4.74 -13.24 29.55
N ARG A 570 3.67 -12.54 29.94
CA ARG A 570 3.65 -11.56 31.02
C ARG A 570 2.67 -11.98 32.12
N THR A 571 2.76 -11.34 33.28
CA THR A 571 1.85 -11.54 34.41
C THR A 571 1.32 -10.19 34.87
N ALA A 572 0.03 -10.10 35.17
CA ALA A 572 -0.57 -8.91 35.75
C ALA A 572 0.16 -8.47 37.05
N GLY A 573 0.19 -7.16 37.30
CA GLY A 573 0.88 -6.56 38.43
C GLY A 573 2.40 -6.40 38.28
N ASN A 574 3.06 -7.17 37.39
CA ASN A 574 4.50 -7.05 37.18
C ASN A 574 4.90 -5.82 36.34
N SER A 575 6.12 -5.35 36.59
CA SER A 575 6.77 -4.27 35.83
C SER A 575 7.72 -4.84 34.80
N TYR A 576 7.82 -4.15 33.66
CA TYR A 576 8.45 -4.59 32.43
C TYR A 576 9.10 -3.41 31.69
N SER A 577 9.85 -3.67 30.62
CA SER A 577 10.24 -2.67 29.64
C SER A 577 10.00 -3.16 28.22
N VAL A 578 9.84 -2.21 27.29
CA VAL A 578 10.15 -2.39 25.86
C VAL A 578 11.44 -1.65 25.54
N THR A 579 12.16 -2.06 24.49
CA THR A 579 13.35 -1.36 23.98
C THR A 579 13.01 -0.76 22.63
N ILE A 580 13.17 0.57 22.48
CA ILE A 580 12.96 1.25 21.20
C ILE A 580 14.33 1.48 20.54
N SER A 581 14.55 0.89 19.37
CA SER A 581 15.72 1.10 18.50
C SER A 581 15.39 2.06 17.36
N GLY A 582 16.35 2.91 16.96
CA GLY A 582 16.22 3.79 15.80
C GLY A 582 16.79 5.19 16.03
N HIS A 583 17.81 5.54 15.25
CA HIS A 583 18.58 6.78 15.38
C HIS A 583 17.79 8.06 15.06
N ALA A 584 16.73 7.94 14.25
CA ALA A 584 15.89 9.05 13.80
C ALA A 584 14.90 9.52 14.90
N VAL A 585 15.41 9.96 16.05
CA VAL A 585 14.58 10.33 17.21
C VAL A 585 13.90 11.70 17.11
N HIS A 586 14.08 12.45 16.02
CA HIS A 586 13.38 13.71 15.69
C HIS A 586 13.27 14.74 16.86
N ALA A 587 14.35 14.87 17.65
CA ALA A 587 14.44 15.68 18.87
C ALA A 587 13.44 15.30 19.99
N GLY A 588 13.05 14.03 20.04
CA GLY A 588 12.07 13.47 20.95
C GLY A 588 10.64 13.71 20.48
N GLY A 589 9.75 14.02 21.43
CA GLY A 589 8.31 14.07 21.23
C GLY A 589 7.59 13.40 22.40
N LEU A 590 6.36 12.97 22.18
CA LEU A 590 5.55 12.24 23.16
C LEU A 590 5.40 10.76 22.77
N CYS A 591 5.40 9.87 23.75
CA CYS A 591 5.13 8.44 23.56
C CYS A 591 4.01 7.96 24.48
N GLN A 592 3.33 6.87 24.10
CA GLN A 592 2.55 6.05 25.04
C GLN A 592 2.84 4.56 24.84
N ILE A 593 2.87 3.82 25.96
CA ILE A 593 2.71 2.36 25.98
C ILE A 593 1.25 2.06 26.30
N SER A 594 0.62 1.20 25.51
CA SER A 594 -0.80 0.87 25.60
C SER A 594 -1.05 -0.62 25.34
N LEU A 595 -2.21 -1.10 25.76
CA LEU A 595 -2.57 -2.52 25.65
C LEU A 595 -4.00 -2.70 25.15
N SER A 596 -4.17 -3.53 24.11
CA SER A 596 -5.46 -4.04 23.66
C SER A 596 -5.64 -5.49 24.12
N LEU A 597 -6.85 -5.81 24.58
CA LEU A 597 -7.32 -7.17 24.86
C LEU A 597 -8.44 -7.60 23.89
N ASP A 598 -8.77 -6.77 22.91
CA ASP A 598 -9.89 -6.91 21.97
C ASP A 598 -9.43 -6.98 20.50
N GLY A 599 -8.18 -7.40 20.29
CA GLY A 599 -7.58 -7.62 18.97
C GLY A 599 -7.16 -6.36 18.21
N GLY A 600 -6.84 -5.29 18.94
CA GLY A 600 -6.42 -4.00 18.40
C GLY A 600 -7.55 -2.99 18.16
N ASN A 601 -8.77 -3.27 18.63
CA ASN A 601 -9.92 -2.39 18.42
C ASN A 601 -9.92 -1.19 19.40
N SER A 602 -9.57 -1.42 20.67
CA SER A 602 -9.35 -0.40 21.71
C SER A 602 -8.03 -0.62 22.44
N PHE A 603 -7.40 0.45 22.93
CA PHE A 603 -6.05 0.41 23.50
C PHE A 603 -5.99 1.24 24.79
N LYS A 604 -5.81 0.56 25.93
CA LYS A 604 -5.75 1.19 27.26
C LYS A 604 -4.33 1.68 27.55
N VAL A 605 -4.19 2.93 27.98
CA VAL A 605 -2.87 3.52 28.28
C VAL A 605 -2.28 2.87 29.54
N LEU A 606 -1.12 2.22 29.38
CA LEU A 606 -0.30 1.70 30.48
C LEU A 606 0.59 2.80 31.06
N ARG A 607 1.29 3.55 30.20
CA ARG A 607 2.19 4.66 30.53
C ARG A 607 2.19 5.74 29.44
N SER A 608 2.34 6.99 29.83
CA SER A 608 2.62 8.12 28.95
C SER A 608 3.97 8.78 29.24
N ILE A 609 4.64 9.29 28.21
CA ILE A 609 5.85 10.11 28.32
C ILE A 609 5.67 11.37 27.47
N ILE A 610 5.69 12.55 28.09
CA ILE A 610 5.48 13.85 27.45
C ILE A 610 6.83 14.58 27.37
N GLY A 611 7.35 14.68 26.16
CA GLY A 611 8.63 15.32 25.86
C GLY A 611 9.81 14.34 25.85
N GLY A 612 10.73 14.57 24.91
CA GLY A 612 12.03 13.89 24.87
C GLY A 612 11.98 12.37 24.61
N CYS A 613 10.84 11.80 24.20
CA CYS A 613 10.73 10.38 23.86
C CYS A 613 10.69 10.17 22.34
N PRO A 614 11.40 9.17 21.77
CA PRO A 614 12.41 8.31 22.41
C PRO A 614 13.72 9.07 22.74
N ARG A 615 14.46 8.59 23.74
CA ARG A 615 15.71 9.20 24.24
C ARG A 615 16.97 8.65 23.56
N GLY A 616 17.03 8.72 22.23
CA GLY A 616 18.11 8.08 21.46
C GLY A 616 17.95 6.56 21.36
N ASP A 617 19.02 5.88 20.95
CA ASP A 617 19.01 4.46 20.62
C ASP A 617 18.88 3.51 21.81
N ALA A 618 18.23 2.38 21.56
CA ALA A 618 17.93 1.34 22.56
C ALA A 618 17.24 1.89 23.83
N ALA A 619 16.44 2.95 23.68
CA ALA A 619 15.74 3.58 24.78
C ALA A 619 14.75 2.60 25.44
N GLN A 620 15.07 2.15 26.65
CA GLN A 620 14.18 1.29 27.42
C GLN A 620 13.05 2.08 28.04
N LEU A 621 11.81 1.80 27.62
CA LEU A 621 10.60 2.39 28.16
C LEU A 621 9.97 1.39 29.14
N GLY A 622 10.20 1.62 30.43
CA GLY A 622 9.58 0.84 31.50
C GLY A 622 8.07 1.09 31.61
N PHE A 623 7.29 0.07 31.97
CA PHE A 623 5.85 0.14 32.21
C PHE A 623 5.40 -0.94 33.21
N ARG A 624 4.21 -0.82 33.80
CA ARG A 624 3.61 -1.85 34.68
C ARG A 624 2.27 -2.31 34.12
N LEU A 625 2.03 -3.62 34.10
CA LEU A 625 0.68 -4.16 33.91
C LEU A 625 -0.11 -3.99 35.21
N PRO A 626 -1.33 -3.42 35.19
CA PRO A 626 -2.21 -3.41 36.36
C PRO A 626 -2.45 -4.80 36.94
N ASP A 627 -2.60 -4.88 38.26
CA ASP A 627 -2.84 -6.12 39.01
C ASP A 627 -4.18 -6.77 38.63
N ASP A 628 -5.13 -5.98 38.13
CA ASP A 628 -6.44 -6.41 37.63
C ASP A 628 -6.50 -6.62 36.10
N THR A 629 -5.36 -6.64 35.40
CA THR A 629 -5.33 -6.93 33.95
C THR A 629 -5.87 -8.34 33.70
N PRO A 630 -6.93 -8.51 32.89
CA PRO A 630 -7.46 -9.83 32.55
C PRO A 630 -6.43 -10.73 31.87
N SER A 631 -6.59 -12.05 32.03
CA SER A 631 -5.84 -13.02 31.22
C SER A 631 -6.19 -12.88 29.73
N SER A 632 -5.21 -13.05 28.87
CA SER A 632 -5.41 -13.15 27.41
C SER A 632 -4.24 -13.88 26.77
N ASP A 633 -4.54 -14.80 25.86
CA ASP A 633 -3.51 -15.55 25.13
C ASP A 633 -2.94 -14.75 23.94
N HIS A 634 -3.59 -13.65 23.52
CA HIS A 634 -3.17 -12.82 22.39
C HIS A 634 -3.46 -11.32 22.65
N ALA A 635 -2.92 -10.76 23.73
CA ALA A 635 -3.00 -9.32 24.00
C ALA A 635 -2.01 -8.54 23.10
N VAL A 636 -2.40 -7.36 22.62
CA VAL A 636 -1.57 -6.54 21.74
C VAL A 636 -0.98 -5.37 22.53
N LEU A 637 0.33 -5.37 22.73
CA LEU A 637 1.09 -4.32 23.42
C LEU A 637 1.57 -3.29 22.38
N GLY A 638 0.94 -2.12 22.33
CA GLY A 638 1.23 -1.06 21.37
C GLY A 638 2.09 0.08 21.95
N TRP A 639 3.22 0.38 21.30
CA TRP A 639 3.94 1.64 21.47
C TRP A 639 3.46 2.64 20.41
N THR A 640 3.21 3.88 20.82
CA THR A 640 2.82 4.98 19.94
C THR A 640 3.72 6.19 20.18
N TRP A 641 3.99 6.96 19.13
CA TRP A 641 4.88 8.11 19.16
C TRP A 641 4.42 9.23 18.22
N PHE A 642 4.62 10.47 18.66
CA PHE A 642 4.43 11.69 17.86
C PHE A 642 5.70 12.53 18.02
N SER A 643 6.43 12.72 16.93
CA SER A 643 7.73 13.37 16.95
C SER A 643 7.65 14.87 17.24
N LYS A 644 8.70 15.42 17.86
CA LYS A 644 8.81 16.88 18.08
C LYS A 644 9.07 17.62 16.77
N LEU A 645 9.95 17.10 15.91
CA LEU A 645 10.30 17.65 14.59
C LEU A 645 9.89 16.69 13.45
N GLY A 646 9.81 17.21 12.22
CA GLY A 646 9.41 16.42 11.03
C GLY A 646 7.90 16.20 10.92
N ASN A 647 7.48 15.24 10.10
CA ASN A 647 6.08 15.04 9.73
C ASN A 647 5.14 14.95 10.94
N ARG A 648 3.98 15.60 10.86
CA ARG A 648 2.88 15.48 11.83
C ARG A 648 2.09 14.20 11.54
N GLU A 649 2.66 13.06 11.94
CA GLU A 649 2.06 11.73 11.80
C GLU A 649 1.81 11.11 13.19
N MET A 650 1.27 9.89 13.22
CA MET A 650 1.18 9.05 14.43
C MET A 650 1.91 7.75 14.13
N TYR A 651 3.10 7.59 14.68
CA TYR A 651 3.87 6.36 14.55
C TYR A 651 3.37 5.34 15.57
N MET A 652 3.27 4.08 15.17
CA MET A 652 2.85 2.98 16.05
C MET A 652 3.61 1.70 15.69
N ASN A 653 3.99 0.93 16.71
CA ASN A 653 4.50 -0.43 16.56
C ASN A 653 3.87 -1.31 17.67
N TYR A 654 3.77 -2.63 17.47
CA TYR A 654 3.08 -3.51 18.41
C TYR A 654 3.65 -4.93 18.50
N ASP A 655 3.69 -5.45 19.73
CA ASP A 655 3.99 -6.85 20.05
C ASP A 655 2.70 -7.61 20.38
N ILE A 656 2.70 -8.93 20.17
CA ILE A 656 1.65 -9.83 20.68
C ILE A 656 2.20 -10.58 21.90
N ILE A 657 1.50 -10.51 23.02
CA ILE A 657 1.93 -11.05 24.31
C ILE A 657 0.82 -11.91 24.93
N SER A 658 1.18 -12.94 25.69
CA SER A 658 0.23 -13.61 26.57
C SER A 658 0.27 -12.96 27.95
N ILE A 659 -0.87 -12.94 28.64
CA ILE A 659 -1.01 -12.36 29.97
C ILE A 659 -1.66 -13.40 30.88
N VAL A 660 -0.95 -13.77 31.93
CA VAL A 660 -1.51 -14.46 33.09
C VAL A 660 -2.12 -13.39 34.00
N GLY A 661 -3.45 -13.34 34.06
CA GLY A 661 -4.20 -12.37 34.85
C GLY A 661 -4.04 -12.55 36.37
N GLY A 662 -4.23 -11.45 37.11
CA GLY A 662 -4.04 -11.39 38.55
C GLY A 662 -5.35 -11.56 39.31
N GLY A 663 -5.31 -12.24 40.47
CA GLY A 663 -6.44 -12.34 41.41
C GLY A 663 -6.47 -11.21 42.44
N GLY A 664 -5.85 -10.06 42.16
CA GLY A 664 -5.57 -9.00 43.13
C GLY A 664 -6.53 -7.81 43.07
N HIS A 665 -6.74 -7.18 44.23
CA HIS A 665 -7.48 -5.91 44.37
C HIS A 665 -6.78 -5.00 45.39
N ASP A 666 -5.84 -4.13 44.97
CA ASP A 666 -5.66 -2.82 45.61
C ASP A 666 -4.81 -1.79 44.80
N HIS A 667 -4.88 -0.54 45.26
CA HIS A 667 -3.95 0.59 45.10
C HIS A 667 -3.70 1.18 43.70
N GLY A 668 -4.01 0.50 42.60
CA GLY A 668 -3.89 1.04 41.23
C GLY A 668 -5.19 1.54 40.61
N GLU A 669 -5.11 2.39 39.58
CA GLU A 669 -6.24 2.57 38.66
C GLU A 669 -6.44 1.31 37.81
N SER A 670 -7.61 0.69 37.99
CA SER A 670 -8.09 -0.50 37.28
C SER A 670 -7.90 -0.41 35.76
N PHE A 671 -7.45 -1.53 35.17
CA PHE A 671 -7.22 -1.64 33.73
C PHE A 671 -8.39 -1.10 32.89
N ASN A 672 -9.62 -1.49 33.24
CA ASN A 672 -10.82 -1.11 32.50
C ASN A 672 -11.20 0.39 32.64
N LYS A 673 -10.68 1.09 33.65
CA LYS A 673 -10.92 2.54 33.87
C LYS A 673 -9.90 3.44 33.17
N ARG A 674 -8.79 2.89 32.68
CA ARG A 674 -7.74 3.65 32.00
C ARG A 674 -8.24 4.27 30.69
N PRO A 675 -7.71 5.44 30.30
CA PRO A 675 -8.11 6.10 29.06
C PRO A 675 -7.67 5.30 27.82
N GLU A 676 -8.36 5.58 26.71
CA GLU A 676 -7.90 5.17 25.38
C GLU A 676 -6.58 5.86 25.02
N MET A 677 -5.76 5.21 24.20
CA MET A 677 -4.56 5.81 23.64
C MET A 677 -4.88 7.08 22.85
N PHE A 678 -4.01 8.08 22.98
CA PHE A 678 -4.10 9.34 22.29
C PHE A 678 -3.93 9.12 20.79
N LYS A 679 -4.89 9.67 20.02
CA LYS A 679 -4.91 9.62 18.57
C LYS A 679 -5.03 11.03 18.04
N ALA A 680 -4.03 11.45 17.28
CA ALA A 680 -3.97 12.70 16.53
C ALA A 680 -3.36 12.40 15.16
N ASN A 681 -3.42 13.33 14.21
CA ASN A 681 -2.82 13.23 12.87
C ASN A 681 -3.38 12.11 11.96
N VAL A 682 -4.15 11.15 12.50
CA VAL A 682 -4.75 10.02 11.78
C VAL A 682 -6.08 10.37 11.08
N GLY A 683 -6.19 11.59 10.55
CA GLY A 683 -7.42 12.10 9.91
C GLY A 683 -8.62 12.28 10.86
N ASN A 684 -8.40 12.28 12.18
CA ASN A 684 -9.45 12.32 13.19
C ASN A 684 -9.74 13.74 13.75
N ARG A 685 -9.40 14.79 12.99
CA ARG A 685 -9.53 16.22 13.35
C ARG A 685 -8.79 16.69 14.63
N CYS A 686 -8.06 15.82 15.30
CA CYS A 686 -7.07 16.16 16.34
C CYS A 686 -5.67 16.18 15.73
N ARG A 687 -4.85 17.20 16.05
CA ARG A 687 -3.51 17.41 15.49
C ARG A 687 -2.47 17.74 16.55
N THR A 688 -1.23 17.26 16.37
CA THR A 688 -0.08 17.75 17.14
C THR A 688 0.46 19.05 16.55
N VAL A 689 1.03 19.91 17.40
CA VAL A 689 1.62 21.19 16.99
C VAL A 689 3.00 20.97 16.35
N ASP A 690 3.34 21.79 15.36
CA ASP A 690 4.66 21.77 14.71
C ASP A 690 5.77 22.21 15.66
N SER A 691 6.91 21.51 15.63
CA SER A 691 8.14 21.85 16.37
C SER A 691 7.99 21.98 17.90
N ARG A 692 6.93 21.40 18.48
CA ARG A 692 6.66 21.40 19.92
C ARG A 692 6.42 19.99 20.42
N ASP A 693 6.79 19.73 21.67
CA ASP A 693 6.23 18.59 22.40
C ASP A 693 4.77 18.93 22.73
N VAL A 694 3.89 17.92 22.71
CA VAL A 694 2.44 18.12 22.86
C VAL A 694 1.93 17.40 24.11
N MET A 695 1.06 18.08 24.84
CA MET A 695 0.37 17.54 26.01
C MET A 695 -0.66 16.50 25.60
N ILE A 696 -0.68 15.37 26.30
CA ILE A 696 -1.71 14.34 26.12
C ILE A 696 -2.91 14.73 27.00
N PRO A 697 -4.14 14.88 26.46
CA PRO A 697 -5.31 15.26 27.27
C PRO A 697 -5.70 14.24 28.34
N ASN A 698 -5.42 12.94 28.11
CA ASN A 698 -5.70 11.86 29.05
C ASN A 698 -4.49 10.92 29.14
N PRO A 699 -3.44 11.29 29.89
CA PRO A 699 -2.18 10.52 29.90
C PRO A 699 -2.25 9.23 30.73
N GLY A 700 -3.35 9.00 31.45
CA GLY A 700 -3.50 7.87 32.37
C GLY A 700 -2.79 8.10 33.71
N PRO A 701 -2.64 7.05 34.53
CA PRO A 701 -2.12 7.14 35.90
C PRO A 701 -0.59 7.00 36.02
N ASP A 702 0.12 6.57 34.98
CA ASP A 702 1.59 6.53 34.94
C ASP A 702 2.08 7.49 33.85
N VAL A 703 2.68 8.60 34.26
CA VAL A 703 3.00 9.75 33.39
C VAL A 703 4.35 10.33 33.76
N GLU A 704 5.22 10.41 32.75
CA GLU A 704 6.53 11.07 32.85
C GLU A 704 6.50 12.36 32.03
N VAL A 705 6.65 13.52 32.68
CA VAL A 705 6.71 14.83 32.00
C VAL A 705 8.15 15.32 32.00
N ASN A 706 8.76 15.37 30.82
CA ASN A 706 10.14 15.76 30.58
C ASN A 706 10.26 17.16 29.97
N ASN A 707 9.21 17.64 29.29
CA ASN A 707 9.08 19.02 28.89
C ASN A 707 7.78 19.61 29.45
N PHE A 708 7.91 20.59 30.34
CA PHE A 708 6.77 21.32 30.93
C PHE A 708 6.27 22.45 30.01
N ASP A 709 7.04 22.85 28.99
CA ASP A 709 6.64 23.79 27.93
C ASP A 709 5.90 23.07 26.77
N ALA A 710 5.37 21.87 27.02
CA ALA A 710 4.57 21.14 26.06
C ALA A 710 3.21 21.81 25.86
N VAL A 711 2.75 21.89 24.62
CA VAL A 711 1.55 22.67 24.24
C VAL A 711 0.31 21.80 24.09
N PRO A 712 -0.91 22.31 24.28
CA PRO A 712 -2.12 21.55 23.98
C PRO A 712 -2.20 21.18 22.48
N PRO A 713 -2.81 20.04 22.11
CA PRO A 713 -3.06 19.67 20.72
C PRO A 713 -4.17 20.53 20.11
N ILE A 714 -4.22 20.59 18.78
CA ILE A 714 -5.13 21.45 18.01
C ILE A 714 -6.31 20.62 17.47
N GLY A 715 -7.53 21.17 17.56
CA GLY A 715 -8.74 20.59 16.97
C GLY A 715 -9.54 19.69 17.92
N GLU A 716 -10.31 18.75 17.35
CA GLU A 716 -11.28 17.92 18.08
C GLU A 716 -10.63 16.73 18.82
N CYS A 717 -9.70 17.04 19.72
CA CYS A 717 -9.02 16.06 20.55
C CYS A 717 -9.94 15.56 21.68
N LYS A 718 -10.22 14.26 21.71
CA LYS A 718 -11.11 13.65 22.71
C LYS A 718 -10.57 13.83 24.14
N SER A 719 -11.26 14.62 24.95
CA SER A 719 -11.24 14.48 26.40
C SER A 719 -11.88 13.14 26.80
N GLY A 720 -11.33 12.51 27.84
CA GLY A 720 -11.72 11.20 28.33
C GLY A 720 -12.65 11.28 29.54
N PRO A 721 -13.15 10.13 30.03
CA PRO A 721 -14.06 10.08 31.17
C PRO A 721 -13.32 10.25 32.51
N GLY A 722 -12.85 11.48 32.78
CA GLY A 722 -12.25 11.89 34.05
C GLY A 722 -13.12 12.87 34.82
N ALA A 723 -13.50 12.51 36.06
CA ALA A 723 -14.34 13.29 36.98
C ALA A 723 -15.73 13.69 36.46
N THR A 724 -16.76 12.98 36.92
CA THR A 724 -18.16 13.46 36.84
C THR A 724 -18.32 14.78 37.60
N ALA A 725 -18.85 15.81 36.95
CA ALA A 725 -19.29 17.02 37.65
C ALA A 725 -20.42 16.67 38.63
N GLY A 726 -20.12 16.68 39.93
CA GLY A 726 -21.10 16.48 40.99
C GLY A 726 -22.11 17.63 41.01
N SER A 727 -23.40 17.31 40.94
CA SER A 727 -24.47 18.32 40.95
C SER A 727 -24.57 19.03 42.30
N ASP A 728 -24.33 20.34 42.27
CA ASP A 728 -24.76 21.39 43.20
C ASP A 728 -25.43 20.97 44.54
N SER A 729 -24.75 21.27 45.64
CA SER A 729 -25.41 21.77 46.87
C SER A 729 -24.39 22.38 47.84
N GLY A 730 -24.34 23.71 47.98
CA GLY A 730 -23.51 24.33 49.04
C GLY A 730 -23.24 25.83 48.92
N LEU A 731 -24.15 26.68 49.41
CA LEU A 731 -23.88 28.10 49.64
C LEU A 731 -22.87 28.28 50.80
N GLY A 732 -21.74 28.97 50.55
CA GLY A 732 -20.76 29.29 51.60
C GLY A 732 -19.79 30.40 51.19
N SER A 733 -19.87 31.55 51.87
CA SER A 733 -18.96 32.69 51.66
C SER A 733 -17.86 32.73 52.73
N GLY A 734 -16.62 33.08 52.36
CA GLY A 734 -15.50 33.13 53.31
C GLY A 734 -14.22 33.80 52.78
N ASN A 735 -13.82 34.89 53.44
CA ASN A 735 -12.62 35.73 53.23
C ASN A 735 -11.30 35.02 52.86
N GLY A 736 -10.43 35.76 52.16
CA GLY A 736 -9.03 35.38 51.89
C GLY A 736 -8.00 35.88 52.92
N GLY A 737 -6.72 35.59 52.64
CA GLY A 737 -5.55 36.00 53.42
C GLY A 737 -4.24 35.81 52.62
N ASN A 738 -3.19 36.58 52.93
CA ASN A 738 -1.95 36.67 52.14
C ASN A 738 -0.74 36.14 52.93
N GLY A 739 0.26 35.52 52.26
CA GLY A 739 1.53 35.19 52.93
C GLY A 739 2.56 34.30 52.19
N GLY A 740 3.59 34.93 51.62
CA GLY A 740 4.99 34.58 51.95
C GLY A 740 5.71 33.40 51.29
N SER A 741 6.42 33.68 50.19
CA SER A 741 7.82 33.28 49.88
C SER A 741 8.43 32.01 50.54
N GLY A 742 8.75 31.00 49.71
CA GLY A 742 9.71 29.94 50.06
C GLY A 742 10.06 29.06 48.85
N GLY A 743 11.37 28.81 48.61
CA GLY A 743 11.84 28.04 47.45
C GLY A 743 12.32 26.62 47.76
N SER A 744 13.10 26.06 46.82
CA SER A 744 13.60 24.67 46.72
C SER A 744 12.57 23.63 46.24
N GLY A 745 13.06 22.64 45.49
CA GLY A 745 12.25 21.86 44.56
C GLY A 745 11.53 20.64 45.15
N ARG A 746 10.46 20.21 44.46
CA ARG A 746 9.82 18.90 44.62
C ARG A 746 9.47 18.34 43.25
N GLY A 747 9.87 17.11 42.97
CA GLY A 747 9.21 16.32 41.92
C GLY A 747 7.79 16.01 42.39
N GLY A 748 6.78 16.50 41.67
CA GLY A 748 5.38 16.20 41.94
C GLY A 748 4.89 15.06 41.06
N THR A 749 4.30 14.02 41.65
CA THR A 749 3.51 13.05 40.91
C THR A 749 2.19 13.69 40.49
N TYR A 750 1.95 13.75 39.18
CA TYR A 750 0.70 14.25 38.62
C TYR A 750 -0.46 13.31 39.02
N LYS A 751 -1.66 13.87 39.26
CA LYS A 751 -2.90 13.09 39.43
C LYS A 751 -3.73 13.14 38.15
N ALA A 752 -4.42 12.05 37.83
CA ALA A 752 -5.35 12.02 36.71
C ALA A 752 -6.57 12.93 36.98
N GLY A 753 -6.81 13.88 36.09
CA GLY A 753 -7.86 14.91 36.18
C GLY A 753 -7.47 16.17 35.40
N ASN A 754 -8.43 17.04 35.12
CA ASN A 754 -8.21 18.29 34.36
C ASN A 754 -7.62 19.44 35.22
N ASP A 755 -7.04 19.13 36.38
CA ASP A 755 -6.48 20.11 37.31
C ASP A 755 -5.06 20.50 36.86
N TRP A 756 -4.99 21.48 35.96
CA TRP A 756 -3.74 22.10 35.50
C TRP A 756 -3.10 22.97 36.61
N PRO A 757 -1.81 23.35 36.47
CA PRO A 757 -1.16 24.25 37.43
C PRO A 757 -1.93 25.57 37.55
N ALA A 758 -1.94 26.17 38.75
CA ALA A 758 -2.77 27.34 39.08
C ALA A 758 -2.51 28.58 38.19
N ASP A 759 -1.36 28.63 37.52
CA ASP A 759 -0.95 29.72 36.64
C ASP A 759 -1.40 29.53 35.17
N PHE A 760 -2.03 28.39 34.83
CA PHE A 760 -2.43 28.04 33.46
C PHE A 760 -3.78 28.67 33.05
N ASN A 761 -3.74 29.70 32.21
CA ASN A 761 -4.94 30.35 31.65
C ASN A 761 -5.20 29.86 30.20
N PRO A 762 -6.22 29.02 29.95
CA PRO A 762 -6.53 28.51 28.60
C PRO A 762 -7.19 29.52 27.65
N ASN A 763 -7.44 30.78 28.06
CA ASN A 763 -8.22 31.77 27.31
C ASN A 763 -7.41 32.94 26.71
N CYS A 764 -6.07 32.88 26.67
CA CYS A 764 -5.24 33.85 25.94
C CYS A 764 -5.25 33.61 24.41
N GLY A 765 -6.46 33.63 23.83
CA GLY A 765 -6.74 33.39 22.40
C GLY A 765 -7.60 34.48 21.73
N LYS A 766 -7.69 35.67 22.35
CA LYS A 766 -8.33 36.86 21.74
C LYS A 766 -7.31 37.96 21.52
N VAL A 767 -6.77 38.02 20.30
CA VAL A 767 -6.22 39.27 19.78
C VAL A 767 -7.41 40.20 19.50
N VAL A 768 -7.59 41.21 20.33
CA VAL A 768 -8.41 42.37 20.00
C VAL A 768 -7.54 43.28 19.13
N ALA A 769 -8.07 43.72 17.99
CA ALA A 769 -7.40 44.71 17.16
C ALA A 769 -7.72 46.12 17.65
N ASP A 770 -6.71 46.98 17.72
CA ASP A 770 -6.82 48.44 17.62
C ASP A 770 -5.45 48.98 17.17
N GLU A 771 -5.49 49.94 16.23
CA GLU A 771 -4.40 50.73 15.59
C GLU A 771 -3.14 49.99 15.07
#